data_AF-A0A2T5LGK2-F1
#
_entry.id   AF-A0A2T5LGK2-F1
#
_cell.length_a   1.000
_cell.length_b   1.000
_cell.length_c   1.000
_cell.angle_alpha   90.00
_cell.angle_beta   90.00
_cell.angle_gamma   90.00
#
_symmetry.space_group_name_H-M   'P 1'
#
loop_
_entity.id
_entity.type
_entity.pdbx_description
1 polymer ?
#
loop_
_entity_poly.entity_id
_entity_poly.type
_entity_poly.pdbx_seq_one_letter_code
_entity_poly.pdbx_strand_id
1 'polypeptide(L)'
;MKPSDDEATRVLPVQAADSDATVFKPLHAQAGEGTATGSASQGTGDSWRHMADLAQGEHIGVGSLLKERFFMERELGRGGMGVVYLARDERKVEARDRDPYVAVKVLNDEFRKHPDALIALQRESRRAQHLGNDHIVRVYDFDKDGTNVFMTMEYVEGQDLRTIIRTKARDGMAFDEAWPLIADMGEALVRAHAAGIVHSDFKPGNVMVTPSGMAKVFDFGIARAGKIGAEHRDDRTVFDAGTLGAMTPAYASLEMLQGKAPTPSDDIYAFACVVFELLTGRHPFDKQNAEEALAAGRRPPAVPGLDKRQYRALVDAIAFTADKRSGDISVVMAGLRKRRLRERATPWLLATAGLMVLVVAATWFGSLQAERRHTADTLRRFAPAQVDGFRSEDDVRNALAALDNDERRHVVVDGADAIDGFLVRLVASRWDPAHDHYDYAGAQKVFTLRAELKTFAPKLDRRREEVAHERDEALNHLDTRLSQAILANRLTGNGADDVPAILATIRAIDPSSRLLANPELKLKLADAASTVATPADHSPAEMQEAERAARLESLRQASAAGDFGKALDSYNQLRGTDGGAPVSTDEPANLLARAALDAARAACGAGHWKEASDTVAAGIAATGDRPDLAAANTRYQLALAVMTAAKGPAVSVADQEALRKQLDAVKATDPDGLKELEAAMRSSKALPEGSLANVVSRLRSTPVAAPRVDPCARRGLAGSSRECFDTFSAGAHGPALVVIPHGRKPFAMTRTEITVADLDQYCRATRTCAITRGQVPTQPARSIPVAFARRYAAWLSQVSSYSYRLPTDDEWMLAARAGSDWDSKDATCGTASTGLGRFVRGDEWSSKSVTNPWGLVDMVGGIWEWTTKGADLAVRGGSYRSGPDACSVTSMHASDGSAERDVGFRLVRDIE
;
A
#
# COMPACT_ATOMS: atom_id res chain seq x y z
N MET A 1 -16.56 69.40 -3.76
CA MET A 1 -17.30 68.78 -2.65
C MET A 1 -16.46 68.87 -1.38
N LYS A 2 -17.07 69.17 -0.22
CA LYS A 2 -16.43 68.94 1.08
C LYS A 2 -16.56 67.44 1.45
N PRO A 3 -15.54 66.82 2.08
CA PRO A 3 -15.74 65.67 2.95
C PRO A 3 -16.43 66.09 4.26
N SER A 4 -17.00 65.13 4.99
CA SER A 4 -17.47 65.31 6.37
C SER A 4 -16.32 65.12 7.36
N ASP A 5 -16.20 66.01 8.35
CA ASP A 5 -15.27 65.86 9.47
C ASP A 5 -15.90 64.96 10.55
N ASP A 6 -15.40 63.73 10.67
CA ASP A 6 -15.53 62.86 11.85
C ASP A 6 -14.30 61.92 11.91
N GLU A 7 -13.97 61.39 13.09
CA GLU A 7 -12.74 60.61 13.39
C GLU A 7 -11.39 61.30 13.11
N ALA A 8 -11.10 62.39 13.83
CA ALA A 8 -9.75 62.98 13.92
C ALA A 8 -9.15 62.82 15.33
N THR A 9 -8.43 61.72 15.57
CA THR A 9 -7.81 61.41 16.87
C THR A 9 -6.74 62.43 17.26
N ARG A 10 -7.02 63.24 18.30
CA ARG A 10 -6.02 64.14 18.91
C ARG A 10 -5.22 63.39 19.98
N VAL A 11 -3.90 63.47 19.90
CA VAL A 11 -2.99 63.02 20.95
C VAL A 11 -2.76 64.16 21.95
N LEU A 12 -2.91 63.89 23.23
CA LEU A 12 -2.49 64.77 24.33
C LEU A 12 -1.23 64.20 25.00
N PRO A 13 -0.28 65.05 25.44
CA PRO A 13 0.93 64.59 26.11
C PRO A 13 0.65 64.17 27.55
N VAL A 14 1.34 63.11 28.00
CA VAL A 14 1.29 62.63 29.40
C VAL A 14 2.30 63.42 30.23
N GLN A 15 1.88 63.92 31.39
CA GLN A 15 2.77 64.41 32.45
C GLN A 15 3.02 63.30 33.48
N ALA A 16 4.22 63.30 34.09
CA ALA A 16 4.62 62.30 35.09
C ALA A 16 4.66 62.91 36.50
N ALA A 17 4.02 62.23 37.44
CA ALA A 17 4.02 62.45 38.89
C ALA A 17 3.24 61.27 39.53
N ASP A 18 3.52 60.78 40.73
CA ASP A 18 4.80 60.80 41.46
C ASP A 18 4.81 59.58 42.41
N SER A 19 5.89 59.35 43.15
CA SER A 19 5.95 58.24 44.12
C SER A 19 5.08 58.48 45.35
N ASP A 20 4.39 57.44 45.84
CA ASP A 20 4.37 57.17 47.28
C ASP A 20 4.22 55.67 47.59
N ALA A 21 4.60 55.24 48.79
CA ALA A 21 4.71 53.83 49.17
C ALA A 21 3.99 53.51 50.48
N THR A 22 3.15 52.47 50.48
CA THR A 22 2.48 51.98 51.69
C THR A 22 2.71 50.49 51.87
N VAL A 23 3.49 50.13 52.90
CA VAL A 23 3.73 48.74 53.32
C VAL A 23 2.76 48.36 54.44
N PHE A 24 2.10 47.20 54.35
CA PHE A 24 1.52 46.53 55.51
C PHE A 24 1.80 45.02 55.52
N LYS A 25 1.87 44.44 56.72
CA LYS A 25 2.30 43.06 56.97
C LYS A 25 1.12 42.07 57.01
N PRO A 26 1.36 40.78 56.71
CA PRO A 26 0.36 39.73 56.87
C PRO A 26 0.08 39.43 58.36
N LEU A 27 -1.12 38.90 58.63
CA LEU A 27 -1.53 38.37 59.93
C LEU A 27 -1.82 36.86 59.82
N HIS A 28 -1.34 36.09 60.79
CA HIS A 28 -1.58 34.64 60.92
C HIS A 28 -2.75 34.36 61.87
N ALA A 29 -3.63 33.42 61.50
CA ALA A 29 -4.46 32.53 62.34
C ALA A 29 -5.66 32.01 61.52
N GLN A 30 -6.17 30.78 61.66
CA GLN A 30 -5.58 29.54 62.19
C GLN A 30 -6.38 28.35 61.58
N ALA A 31 -5.95 27.11 61.79
CA ALA A 31 -6.68 25.95 61.28
C ALA A 31 -7.98 25.67 62.06
N GLY A 32 -8.99 25.12 61.38
CA GLY A 32 -10.20 24.56 61.98
C GLY A 32 -10.70 23.37 61.16
N GLU A 33 -10.87 22.22 61.80
CA GLU A 33 -11.39 20.99 61.19
C GLU A 33 -12.92 21.04 61.12
N GLY A 34 -13.54 20.45 60.09
CA GLY A 34 -15.01 20.43 60.00
C GLY A 34 -15.60 19.74 58.78
N THR A 35 -15.88 18.44 58.92
CA THR A 35 -16.87 17.64 58.16
C THR A 35 -16.92 17.73 56.62
N ALA A 36 -16.62 16.61 55.96
CA ALA A 36 -16.95 16.42 54.55
C ALA A 36 -18.44 16.07 54.34
N THR A 37 -19.08 16.71 53.36
CA THR A 37 -20.30 16.21 52.70
C THR A 37 -20.12 16.32 51.18
N GLY A 38 -20.29 15.21 50.48
CA GLY A 38 -20.23 15.18 49.02
C GLY A 38 -21.55 15.66 48.41
N SER A 39 -21.48 16.55 47.43
CA SER A 39 -22.61 16.86 46.54
C SER A 39 -22.10 17.08 45.11
N ALA A 40 -22.92 16.76 44.11
CA ALA A 40 -22.53 16.72 42.71
C ALA A 40 -22.51 18.12 42.06
N SER A 41 -21.72 18.26 40.99
CA SER A 41 -21.56 19.51 40.25
C SER A 41 -22.78 19.88 39.40
N GLN A 42 -23.73 20.62 39.99
CA GLN A 42 -24.75 21.39 39.27
C GLN A 42 -24.87 22.78 39.92
N GLY A 43 -24.79 23.86 39.13
CA GLY A 43 -24.91 25.23 39.67
C GLY A 43 -24.07 26.34 39.03
N THR A 44 -23.77 26.31 37.72
CA THR A 44 -23.04 27.39 37.03
C THR A 44 -23.93 28.43 36.32
N GLY A 45 -25.25 28.40 36.56
CA GLY A 45 -26.21 29.32 35.96
C GLY A 45 -26.50 30.58 36.78
N ASP A 46 -26.94 30.42 38.03
CA ASP A 46 -27.57 31.55 38.76
C ASP A 46 -26.59 32.61 39.28
N SER A 47 -25.31 32.27 39.43
CA SER A 47 -24.24 33.22 39.76
C SER A 47 -24.16 34.40 38.77
N TRP A 48 -24.58 34.21 37.51
CA TRP A 48 -24.53 35.23 36.46
C TRP A 48 -25.72 36.20 36.48
N ARG A 49 -26.84 35.80 37.08
CA ARG A 49 -28.05 36.64 37.15
C ARG A 49 -28.02 37.59 38.35
N HIS A 50 -27.43 37.15 39.46
CA HIS A 50 -27.50 37.84 40.75
C HIS A 50 -26.57 39.06 40.93
N MET A 51 -25.79 39.44 39.90
CA MET A 51 -24.77 40.51 39.99
C MET A 51 -24.96 41.68 39.01
N ALA A 52 -26.04 41.70 38.21
CA ALA A 52 -26.28 42.79 37.27
C ALA A 52 -26.56 44.15 37.97
N ASP A 53 -27.11 44.12 39.18
CA ASP A 53 -27.57 45.31 39.91
C ASP A 53 -26.48 46.02 40.74
N LEU A 54 -25.25 45.47 40.82
CA LEU A 54 -24.23 45.90 41.79
C LEU A 54 -22.81 46.04 41.19
N ALA A 55 -22.58 47.07 40.37
CA ALA A 55 -21.38 47.93 40.43
C ALA A 55 -21.32 48.97 39.29
N GLN A 56 -20.97 50.21 39.64
CA GLN A 56 -20.29 51.11 38.69
C GLN A 56 -18.91 50.49 38.40
N GLY A 57 -18.58 50.28 37.12
CA GLY A 57 -17.42 49.46 36.74
C GLY A 57 -16.09 50.22 36.76
N GLU A 58 -15.05 49.56 37.24
CA GLU A 58 -13.67 50.03 37.14
C GLU A 58 -13.14 49.84 35.71
N HIS A 59 -12.78 50.93 35.03
CA HIS A 59 -12.35 50.89 33.62
C HIS A 59 -10.90 50.39 33.48
N ILE A 60 -10.73 49.24 32.83
CA ILE A 60 -9.42 48.65 32.54
C ILE A 60 -8.70 49.43 31.43
N GLY A 61 -7.51 49.94 31.75
CA GLY A 61 -6.64 50.70 30.85
C GLY A 61 -5.21 50.16 30.79
N VAL A 62 -4.33 50.88 30.09
CA VAL A 62 -2.89 50.64 30.14
C VAL A 62 -2.37 50.96 31.55
N GLY A 63 -1.56 50.06 32.12
CA GLY A 63 -1.10 50.11 33.51
C GLY A 63 -1.99 49.37 34.52
N SER A 64 -3.22 48.96 34.13
CA SER A 64 -4.07 48.12 34.98
C SER A 64 -3.54 46.69 35.08
N LEU A 65 -3.68 46.05 36.26
CA LEU A 65 -3.43 44.63 36.48
C LEU A 65 -4.76 43.87 36.58
N LEU A 66 -5.13 43.14 35.54
CA LEU A 66 -6.40 42.40 35.48
C LEU A 66 -6.25 41.02 36.13
N LYS A 67 -7.19 40.66 37.00
CA LYS A 67 -7.28 39.39 37.74
C LYS A 67 -5.97 39.00 38.46
N GLU A 68 -5.29 40.00 39.05
CA GLU A 68 -3.99 39.88 39.73
C GLU A 68 -2.90 39.19 38.87
N ARG A 69 -3.04 39.19 37.53
CA ARG A 69 -2.21 38.36 36.64
C ARG A 69 -1.81 39.03 35.33
N PHE A 70 -2.69 39.76 34.68
CA PHE A 70 -2.46 40.30 33.33
C PHE A 70 -2.21 41.81 33.41
N PHE A 71 -0.93 42.20 33.38
CA PHE A 71 -0.53 43.60 33.42
C PHE A 71 -0.62 44.22 32.01
N MET A 72 -1.49 45.21 31.83
CA MET A 72 -1.79 45.81 30.52
C MET A 72 -0.69 46.78 30.08
N GLU A 73 0.23 46.34 29.22
CA GLU A 73 1.37 47.17 28.80
C GLU A 73 1.02 48.18 27.71
N ARG A 74 0.14 47.83 26.75
CA ARG A 74 -0.23 48.75 25.65
C ARG A 74 -1.52 48.34 24.95
N GLU A 75 -2.31 49.32 24.49
CA GLU A 75 -3.41 49.07 23.55
C GLU A 75 -2.88 48.59 22.17
N LEU A 76 -3.40 47.45 21.70
CA LEU A 76 -3.15 46.90 20.36
C LEU A 76 -4.22 47.38 19.36
N GLY A 77 -5.46 47.56 19.81
CA GLY A 77 -6.54 48.08 18.99
C GLY A 77 -7.89 48.13 19.71
N ARG A 78 -8.87 48.79 19.09
CA ARG A 78 -10.20 49.07 19.65
C ARG A 78 -11.25 48.95 18.56
N GLY A 79 -12.43 48.46 18.92
CA GLY A 79 -13.58 48.31 18.02
C GLY A 79 -14.89 48.17 18.81
N GLY A 80 -16.02 48.03 18.12
CA GLY A 80 -17.36 48.07 18.76
C GLY A 80 -17.52 47.14 19.96
N MET A 81 -17.03 45.90 19.84
CA MET A 81 -17.15 44.89 20.92
C MET A 81 -16.16 45.06 22.09
N GLY A 82 -15.17 45.97 22.03
CA GLY A 82 -14.21 46.16 23.13
C GLY A 82 -12.81 46.63 22.73
N VAL A 83 -11.86 46.50 23.66
CA VAL A 83 -10.45 46.91 23.52
C VAL A 83 -9.54 45.69 23.61
N VAL A 84 -8.51 45.62 22.76
CA VAL A 84 -7.46 44.60 22.79
C VAL A 84 -6.18 45.23 23.30
N TYR A 85 -5.63 44.68 24.38
CA TYR A 85 -4.35 45.05 24.97
C TYR A 85 -3.29 43.98 24.74
N LEU A 86 -2.04 44.40 24.63
CA LEU A 86 -0.87 43.57 24.92
C LEU A 86 -0.75 43.55 26.44
N ALA A 87 -0.80 42.36 27.04
CA ALA A 87 -0.60 42.17 28.46
C ALA A 87 0.57 41.23 28.73
N ARG A 88 1.25 41.46 29.85
CA ARG A 88 2.24 40.55 30.41
C ARG A 88 1.54 39.65 31.44
N ASP A 89 1.67 38.33 31.28
CA ASP A 89 1.16 37.34 32.22
C ASP A 89 2.19 37.14 33.35
N GLU A 90 1.95 37.74 34.52
CA GLU A 90 2.90 37.73 35.64
C GLU A 90 3.21 36.31 36.14
N ARG A 91 2.32 35.33 35.93
CA ARG A 91 2.61 33.92 36.25
C ARG A 91 3.64 33.30 35.29
N LYS A 92 3.66 33.73 34.02
CA LYS A 92 4.73 33.36 33.08
C LYS A 92 6.04 34.06 33.45
N VAL A 93 5.99 35.31 33.94
CA VAL A 93 7.18 36.04 34.43
C VAL A 93 7.79 35.35 35.64
N GLU A 94 6.97 34.96 36.63
CA GLU A 94 7.39 34.17 37.79
C GLU A 94 8.03 32.84 37.38
N ALA A 95 7.41 32.12 36.43
CA ALA A 95 7.91 30.88 35.85
C ALA A 95 9.16 31.07 34.94
N ARG A 96 9.58 32.31 34.68
CA ARG A 96 10.69 32.68 33.78
C ARG A 96 10.52 32.18 32.35
N ASP A 97 9.29 32.24 31.84
CA ASP A 97 9.01 32.05 30.42
C ASP A 97 9.78 33.07 29.56
N ARG A 98 10.15 32.67 28.34
CA ARG A 98 10.80 33.55 27.36
C ARG A 98 9.81 34.47 26.66
N ASP A 99 8.55 34.07 26.60
CA ASP A 99 7.47 34.88 26.03
C ASP A 99 6.31 35.01 27.05
N PRO A 100 6.44 35.94 28.03
CA PRO A 100 5.41 36.19 29.02
C PRO A 100 4.17 36.91 28.45
N TYR A 101 4.13 37.23 27.16
CA TYR A 101 3.09 38.07 26.59
C TYR A 101 1.86 37.28 26.14
N VAL A 102 0.72 37.96 26.19
CA VAL A 102 -0.59 37.52 25.70
C VAL A 102 -1.37 38.73 25.17
N ALA A 103 -2.28 38.51 24.24
CA ALA A 103 -3.29 39.50 23.88
C ALA A 103 -4.52 39.32 24.78
N VAL A 104 -5.04 40.41 25.34
CA VAL A 104 -6.23 40.40 26.20
C VAL A 104 -7.29 41.33 25.63
N LYS A 105 -8.43 40.77 25.25
CA LYS A 105 -9.58 41.49 24.71
C LYS A 105 -10.61 41.69 25.81
N VAL A 106 -10.70 42.90 26.33
CA VAL A 106 -11.70 43.32 27.32
C VAL A 106 -12.95 43.78 26.57
N LEU A 107 -14.11 43.21 26.91
CA LEU A 107 -15.37 43.50 26.22
C LEU A 107 -16.02 44.80 26.69
N ASN A 108 -16.90 45.35 25.86
CA ASN A 108 -17.63 46.59 26.16
C ASN A 108 -18.71 46.43 27.27
N ASP A 109 -19.23 47.55 27.76
CA ASP A 109 -20.24 47.58 28.84
C ASP A 109 -21.64 47.09 28.42
N GLU A 110 -21.88 46.80 27.15
CA GLU A 110 -23.17 46.28 26.67
C GLU A 110 -23.28 44.79 26.99
N PHE A 111 -22.20 44.02 26.83
CA PHE A 111 -22.17 42.61 27.22
C PHE A 111 -22.45 42.39 28.72
N ARG A 112 -22.14 43.37 29.59
CA ARG A 112 -22.48 43.33 31.02
C ARG A 112 -23.99 43.33 31.28
N LYS A 113 -24.80 43.86 30.36
CA LYS A 113 -26.27 44.01 30.52
C LYS A 113 -27.07 42.78 30.06
N HIS A 114 -26.42 41.83 29.38
CA HIS A 114 -27.08 40.67 28.77
C HIS A 114 -26.43 39.35 29.20
N PRO A 115 -26.84 38.76 30.36
CA PRO A 115 -26.27 37.52 30.88
C PRO A 115 -26.28 36.35 29.90
N ASP A 116 -27.32 36.23 29.06
CA ASP A 116 -27.41 35.16 28.07
C ASP A 116 -26.41 35.34 26.91
N ALA A 117 -26.01 36.57 26.58
CA ALA A 117 -24.92 36.84 25.64
C ALA A 117 -23.56 36.44 26.22
N LEU A 118 -23.33 36.62 27.53
CA LEU A 118 -22.13 36.13 28.22
C LEU A 118 -22.07 34.59 28.23
N ILE A 119 -23.20 33.92 28.46
CA ILE A 119 -23.31 32.46 28.38
C ILE A 119 -23.03 31.96 26.96
N ALA A 120 -23.53 32.65 25.93
CA ALA A 120 -23.23 32.35 24.53
C ALA A 120 -21.74 32.56 24.20
N LEU A 121 -21.14 33.65 24.67
CA LEU A 121 -19.72 33.96 24.48
C LEU A 121 -18.81 32.91 25.13
N GLN A 122 -19.09 32.50 26.37
CA GLN A 122 -18.34 31.44 27.04
C GLN A 122 -18.43 30.11 26.27
N ARG A 123 -19.60 29.76 25.73
CA ARG A 123 -19.82 28.54 24.93
C ARG A 123 -19.02 28.56 23.62
N GLU A 124 -19.01 29.68 22.91
CA GLU A 124 -18.27 29.81 21.64
C GLU A 124 -16.75 29.91 21.89
N SER A 125 -16.33 30.58 22.97
CA SER A 125 -14.91 30.66 23.38
C SER A 125 -14.34 29.27 23.68
N ARG A 126 -15.11 28.39 24.33
CA ARG A 126 -14.71 26.99 24.58
C ARG A 126 -14.57 26.15 23.31
N ARG A 127 -15.34 26.48 22.26
CA ARG A 127 -15.16 25.89 20.92
C ARG A 127 -13.89 26.43 20.26
N ALA A 128 -13.66 27.75 20.33
CA ALA A 128 -12.48 28.41 19.76
C ALA A 128 -11.14 28.00 20.40
N GLN A 129 -11.11 27.70 21.71
CA GLN A 129 -9.93 27.16 22.42
C GLN A 129 -9.31 25.93 21.70
N HIS A 130 -10.15 25.08 21.11
CA HIS A 130 -9.73 23.85 20.43
C HIS A 130 -9.31 24.07 18.96
N LEU A 131 -9.60 25.24 18.37
CA LEU A 131 -9.24 25.54 16.99
C LEU A 131 -7.75 25.90 16.81
N GLY A 132 -7.13 26.57 17.79
CA GLY A 132 -5.83 27.22 17.61
C GLY A 132 -4.73 26.35 17.00
N ASN A 133 -4.13 26.82 15.90
CA ASN A 133 -3.04 26.19 15.15
C ASN A 133 -2.10 27.25 14.54
N ASP A 134 -1.38 26.90 13.48
CA ASP A 134 -0.45 27.81 12.81
C ASP A 134 -1.16 28.90 11.98
N HIS A 135 -2.47 28.72 11.68
CA HIS A 135 -3.29 29.65 10.89
C HIS A 135 -4.50 30.23 11.65
N ILE A 136 -4.75 29.80 12.89
CA ILE A 136 -5.81 30.29 13.78
C ILE A 136 -5.17 30.71 15.11
N VAL A 137 -5.38 31.97 15.50
CA VAL A 137 -4.92 32.51 16.79
C VAL A 137 -5.54 31.73 17.95
N ARG A 138 -4.71 31.19 18.84
CA ARG A 138 -5.19 30.37 19.94
C ARG A 138 -5.81 31.21 21.06
N VAL A 139 -7.10 31.02 21.30
CA VAL A 139 -7.75 31.47 22.55
C VAL A 139 -7.25 30.60 23.70
N TYR A 140 -6.78 31.22 24.78
CA TYR A 140 -6.36 30.52 25.99
C TYR A 140 -7.51 30.37 26.98
N ASP A 141 -8.19 31.46 27.34
CA ASP A 141 -9.31 31.45 28.29
C ASP A 141 -10.31 32.60 28.07
N PHE A 142 -11.52 32.43 28.58
CA PHE A 142 -12.58 33.45 28.61
C PHE A 142 -13.15 33.52 30.02
N ASP A 143 -13.05 34.70 30.64
CA ASP A 143 -13.06 34.87 32.09
C ASP A 143 -13.64 36.24 32.48
N LYS A 144 -13.84 36.47 33.78
CA LYS A 144 -14.23 37.76 34.35
C LYS A 144 -13.38 38.17 35.54
N ASP A 145 -13.28 39.48 35.74
CA ASP A 145 -12.71 40.11 36.92
C ASP A 145 -13.61 41.27 37.36
N GLY A 146 -14.18 41.17 38.57
CA GLY A 146 -15.28 42.02 39.01
C GLY A 146 -16.45 42.04 38.01
N THR A 147 -16.58 43.16 37.29
CA THR A 147 -17.57 43.35 36.21
C THR A 147 -16.97 43.39 34.80
N ASN A 148 -15.65 43.34 34.67
CA ASN A 148 -14.94 43.31 33.40
C ASN A 148 -14.89 41.88 32.87
N VAL A 149 -15.38 41.67 31.64
CA VAL A 149 -15.36 40.37 30.95
C VAL A 149 -14.27 40.39 29.89
N PHE A 150 -13.43 39.36 29.85
CA PHE A 150 -12.25 39.36 28.98
C PHE A 150 -11.93 37.99 28.38
N MET A 151 -11.28 38.04 27.22
CA MET A 151 -10.70 36.88 26.55
C MET A 151 -9.18 37.02 26.49
N THR A 152 -8.46 35.96 26.86
CA THR A 152 -7.00 35.86 26.72
C THR A 152 -6.66 35.00 25.52
N MET A 153 -5.68 35.43 24.71
CA MET A 153 -5.30 34.75 23.48
C MET A 153 -3.81 34.93 23.15
N GLU A 154 -3.32 34.12 22.24
CA GLU A 154 -1.99 34.20 21.65
C GLU A 154 -1.71 35.60 21.11
N TYR A 155 -0.63 36.23 21.59
CA TYR A 155 -0.13 37.48 20.99
C TYR A 155 0.57 37.15 19.68
N VAL A 156 0.11 37.75 18.58
CA VAL A 156 0.72 37.60 17.25
C VAL A 156 1.45 38.89 16.91
N GLU A 157 2.78 38.85 16.93
CA GLU A 157 3.59 39.90 16.32
C GLU A 157 3.34 39.95 14.81
N GLY A 158 2.96 41.11 14.28
CA GLY A 158 2.56 41.26 12.89
C GLY A 158 1.77 42.55 12.61
N GLN A 159 1.08 42.57 11.46
CA GLN A 159 0.16 43.65 11.07
C GLN A 159 -1.17 43.07 10.58
N ASP A 160 -2.27 43.82 10.74
CA ASP A 160 -3.57 43.43 10.20
C ASP A 160 -3.57 43.48 8.66
N LEU A 161 -4.20 42.51 8.00
CA LEU A 161 -4.23 42.41 6.54
C LEU A 161 -4.84 43.66 5.89
N ARG A 162 -5.80 44.33 6.55
CA ARG A 162 -6.34 45.64 6.16
C ARG A 162 -5.25 46.73 6.10
N THR A 163 -4.32 46.77 7.07
CA THR A 163 -3.17 47.69 7.03
C THR A 163 -2.20 47.31 5.92
N ILE A 164 -1.95 46.02 5.69
CA ILE A 164 -1.09 45.55 4.59
C ILE A 164 -1.68 45.90 3.22
N ILE A 165 -2.99 45.71 3.02
CA ILE A 165 -3.68 46.10 1.79
C ILE A 165 -3.55 47.61 1.56
N ARG A 166 -3.80 48.42 2.60
CA ARG A 166 -3.69 49.89 2.53
C ARG A 166 -2.26 50.40 2.27
N THR A 167 -1.21 49.69 2.70
CA THR A 167 0.17 50.19 2.70
C THR A 167 1.09 49.54 1.68
N LYS A 168 0.89 48.25 1.36
CA LYS A 168 1.74 47.45 0.45
C LYS A 168 1.01 47.05 -0.83
N ALA A 169 -0.26 46.62 -0.73
CA ALA A 169 -1.05 46.12 -1.87
C ALA A 169 -2.13 47.11 -2.35
N ARG A 170 -1.84 48.42 -2.32
CA ARG A 170 -2.79 49.50 -2.65
C ARG A 170 -3.35 49.40 -4.07
N ASP A 171 -2.54 48.90 -5.00
CA ASP A 171 -2.87 48.68 -6.41
C ASP A 171 -3.04 47.19 -6.75
N GLY A 172 -3.21 46.35 -5.71
CA GLY A 172 -3.27 44.89 -5.77
C GLY A 172 -1.95 44.18 -5.47
N MET A 173 -2.03 42.99 -4.87
CA MET A 173 -0.90 42.08 -4.65
C MET A 173 -0.80 41.07 -5.81
N ALA A 174 0.42 40.75 -6.25
CA ALA A 174 0.63 39.76 -7.30
C ALA A 174 0.16 38.37 -6.82
N PHE A 175 -0.50 37.58 -7.68
CA PHE A 175 -1.14 36.34 -7.26
C PHE A 175 -0.19 35.35 -6.56
N ASP A 176 1.08 35.24 -6.98
CA ASP A 176 2.04 34.33 -6.34
C ASP A 176 2.56 34.82 -4.98
N GLU A 177 2.47 36.12 -4.70
CA GLU A 177 2.75 36.74 -3.39
C GLU A 177 1.52 36.65 -2.46
N ALA A 178 0.33 36.80 -3.03
CA ALA A 178 -0.93 36.66 -2.30
C ALA A 178 -1.26 35.20 -1.97
N TRP A 179 -0.85 34.24 -2.81
CA TRP A 179 -1.27 32.84 -2.69
C TRP A 179 -0.96 32.19 -1.33
N PRO A 180 0.21 32.39 -0.68
CA PRO A 180 0.44 31.92 0.69
C PRO A 180 -0.59 32.45 1.69
N LEU A 181 -0.85 33.77 1.69
CA LEU A 181 -1.85 34.38 2.58
C LEU A 181 -3.27 33.83 2.31
N ILE A 182 -3.61 33.64 1.03
CA ILE A 182 -4.88 33.03 0.61
C ILE A 182 -4.98 31.57 1.06
N ALA A 183 -3.86 30.81 1.04
CA ALA A 183 -3.78 29.44 1.51
C ALA A 183 -3.99 29.33 3.02
N ASP A 184 -3.22 30.09 3.79
CA ASP A 184 -3.29 30.16 5.25
C ASP A 184 -4.70 30.54 5.74
N MET A 185 -5.29 31.62 5.18
CA MET A 185 -6.67 32.04 5.47
C MET A 185 -7.69 30.97 5.08
N GLY A 186 -7.48 30.28 3.96
CA GLY A 186 -8.35 29.20 3.50
C GLY A 186 -8.31 27.98 4.43
N GLU A 187 -7.12 27.56 4.87
CA GLU A 187 -6.96 26.43 5.79
C GLU A 187 -7.56 26.72 7.18
N ALA A 188 -7.42 27.95 7.68
CA ALA A 188 -8.09 28.40 8.89
C ALA A 188 -9.63 28.24 8.81
N LEU A 189 -10.24 28.60 7.69
CA LEU A 189 -11.68 28.44 7.47
C LEU A 189 -12.08 26.97 7.29
N VAL A 190 -11.32 26.15 6.53
CA VAL A 190 -11.55 24.68 6.45
C VAL A 190 -11.61 24.06 7.84
N ARG A 191 -10.63 24.39 8.70
CA ARG A 191 -10.51 23.84 10.04
C ARG A 191 -11.65 24.27 10.97
N ALA A 192 -12.09 25.52 10.87
CA ALA A 192 -13.25 26.01 11.62
C ALA A 192 -14.56 25.34 11.16
N HIS A 193 -14.79 25.24 9.85
CA HIS A 193 -15.97 24.60 9.27
C HIS A 193 -16.04 23.11 9.61
N ALA A 194 -14.90 22.40 9.58
CA ALA A 194 -14.79 21.00 10.01
C ALA A 194 -15.12 20.79 11.51
N ALA A 195 -14.92 21.81 12.35
CA ALA A 195 -15.32 21.81 13.76
C ALA A 195 -16.77 22.31 13.99
N GLY A 196 -17.52 22.64 12.93
CA GLY A 196 -18.89 23.16 13.01
C GLY A 196 -18.99 24.63 13.41
N ILE A 197 -17.91 25.41 13.24
CA ILE A 197 -17.80 26.81 13.67
C ILE A 197 -17.72 27.71 12.42
N VAL A 198 -18.65 28.66 12.31
CA VAL A 198 -18.73 29.65 11.22
C VAL A 198 -18.24 30.99 11.75
N HIS A 199 -17.26 31.62 11.10
CA HIS A 199 -16.61 32.83 11.59
C HIS A 199 -17.58 34.01 11.68
N SER A 200 -18.48 34.17 10.70
CA SER A 200 -19.60 35.13 10.72
C SER A 200 -19.24 36.63 10.73
N ASP A 201 -17.96 36.99 10.62
CA ASP A 201 -17.44 38.37 10.45
C ASP A 201 -16.02 38.32 9.85
N PHE A 202 -15.79 37.43 8.87
CA PHE A 202 -14.47 37.33 8.23
C PHE A 202 -14.17 38.60 7.40
N LYS A 203 -13.03 39.24 7.66
CA LYS A 203 -12.64 40.53 7.05
C LYS A 203 -11.13 40.75 7.18
N PRO A 204 -10.50 41.66 6.40
CA PRO A 204 -9.05 41.86 6.47
C PRO A 204 -8.56 42.47 7.80
N GLY A 205 -9.47 42.94 8.66
CA GLY A 205 -9.14 43.34 10.04
C GLY A 205 -9.00 42.17 11.02
N ASN A 206 -9.59 41.01 10.72
CA ASN A 206 -9.59 39.81 11.58
C ASN A 206 -8.51 38.78 11.16
N VAL A 207 -7.51 39.25 10.39
CA VAL A 207 -6.38 38.45 9.90
C VAL A 207 -5.08 39.19 10.21
N MET A 208 -4.24 38.61 11.05
CA MET A 208 -2.88 39.07 11.31
C MET A 208 -1.92 38.40 10.33
N VAL A 209 -0.91 39.14 9.84
CA VAL A 209 0.19 38.58 9.06
C VAL A 209 1.50 38.82 9.81
N THR A 210 2.25 37.75 10.05
CA THR A 210 3.52 37.78 10.79
C THR A 210 4.66 38.38 9.98
N PRO A 211 5.80 38.76 10.62
CA PRO A 211 7.04 39.09 9.91
C PRO A 211 7.56 37.98 8.97
N SER A 212 7.18 36.72 9.20
CA SER A 212 7.50 35.58 8.32
C SER A 212 6.56 35.41 7.11
N GLY A 213 5.55 36.27 6.96
CA GLY A 213 4.60 36.23 5.84
C GLY A 213 3.48 35.19 5.97
N MET A 214 3.26 34.66 7.17
CA MET A 214 2.20 33.70 7.48
C MET A 214 0.94 34.44 7.98
N ALA A 215 -0.24 34.04 7.54
CA ALA A 215 -1.50 34.61 8.01
C ALA A 215 -2.12 33.79 9.16
N LYS A 216 -2.63 34.48 10.18
CA LYS A 216 -3.43 33.93 11.29
C LYS A 216 -4.77 34.64 11.41
N VAL A 217 -5.86 33.88 11.39
CA VAL A 217 -7.24 34.37 11.55
C VAL A 217 -7.64 34.36 13.03
N PHE A 218 -8.38 35.37 13.49
CA PHE A 218 -8.87 35.50 14.87
C PHE A 218 -10.34 35.94 14.94
N ASP A 219 -10.91 36.06 16.16
CA ASP A 219 -12.31 36.45 16.40
C ASP A 219 -13.40 35.51 15.84
N PHE A 220 -13.09 34.22 15.67
CA PHE A 220 -14.06 33.18 15.28
C PHE A 220 -15.31 33.14 16.20
N GLY A 221 -16.50 33.26 15.62
CA GLY A 221 -17.79 32.99 16.26
C GLY A 221 -18.27 34.03 17.29
N ILE A 222 -17.40 34.91 17.78
CA ILE A 222 -17.73 35.92 18.82
C ILE A 222 -18.94 36.78 18.41
N ALA A 223 -19.01 37.19 17.15
CA ALA A 223 -20.14 37.95 16.58
C ALA A 223 -21.50 37.22 16.68
N ARG A 224 -21.51 35.88 16.64
CA ARG A 224 -22.74 35.06 16.75
C ARG A 224 -23.30 35.07 18.16
N ALA A 225 -22.42 35.07 19.18
CA ALA A 225 -22.84 35.03 20.57
C ALA A 225 -23.66 36.26 21.00
N GLY A 226 -23.35 37.43 20.45
CA GLY A 226 -24.15 38.65 20.64
C GLY A 226 -25.58 38.54 20.08
N LYS A 227 -25.79 37.81 18.97
CA LYS A 227 -27.13 37.60 18.39
C LYS A 227 -28.01 36.66 19.24
N ILE A 228 -27.44 35.56 19.75
CA ILE A 228 -28.21 34.51 20.45
C ILE A 228 -28.88 35.06 21.74
N GLY A 229 -28.30 36.08 22.38
CA GLY A 229 -28.90 36.75 23.53
C GLY A 229 -30.27 37.41 23.28
N ALA A 230 -30.66 37.62 22.01
CA ALA A 230 -31.98 38.14 21.63
C ALA A 230 -33.01 37.04 21.34
N GLU A 231 -32.60 35.79 21.05
CA GLU A 231 -33.49 34.71 20.57
C GLU A 231 -34.26 33.97 21.69
N HIS A 232 -34.25 34.48 22.93
CA HIS A 232 -34.89 33.85 24.10
C HIS A 232 -36.00 34.69 24.76
N ARG A 233 -36.55 35.68 24.05
CA ARG A 233 -37.86 36.28 24.35
C ARG A 233 -38.71 36.39 23.09
N ASP A 234 -39.97 36.02 23.22
CA ASP A 234 -40.98 36.05 22.15
C ASP A 234 -41.54 37.47 21.90
N ASP A 235 -40.78 38.50 22.30
CA ASP A 235 -41.17 39.91 22.27
C ASP A 235 -40.32 40.63 21.22
N ARG A 236 -40.92 40.88 20.05
CA ARG A 236 -40.24 41.46 18.87
C ARG A 236 -40.08 42.98 18.96
N THR A 237 -39.71 43.50 20.12
CA THR A 237 -39.55 44.92 20.40
C THR A 237 -38.08 45.35 20.48
N VAL A 238 -37.54 45.71 19.32
CA VAL A 238 -36.34 46.57 19.13
C VAL A 238 -35.06 46.09 19.85
N PHE A 239 -34.40 45.08 19.28
CA PHE A 239 -32.95 44.88 19.46
C PHE A 239 -32.30 44.46 18.13
N ASP A 240 -31.66 45.41 17.45
CA ASP A 240 -30.94 45.16 16.19
C ASP A 240 -29.49 44.71 16.48
N ALA A 241 -29.02 43.69 15.76
CA ALA A 241 -27.63 43.24 15.81
C ALA A 241 -26.63 44.29 15.28
N GLY A 242 -27.09 45.26 14.49
CA GLY A 242 -26.32 46.45 14.12
C GLY A 242 -25.90 47.29 15.33
N THR A 243 -26.73 47.35 16.39
CA THR A 243 -26.50 48.21 17.57
C THR A 243 -25.22 47.83 18.33
N LEU A 244 -24.91 46.54 18.44
CA LEU A 244 -23.72 46.02 19.13
C LEU A 244 -22.41 46.18 18.32
N GLY A 245 -22.46 46.78 17.12
CA GLY A 245 -21.30 46.91 16.23
C GLY A 245 -20.66 45.57 15.82
N ALA A 246 -21.41 44.47 15.93
CA ALA A 246 -20.89 43.09 15.90
C ALA A 246 -20.79 42.46 14.49
N MET A 247 -21.06 43.23 13.43
CA MET A 247 -20.97 42.78 12.04
C MET A 247 -20.41 43.90 11.16
N THR A 248 -19.66 43.53 10.10
CA THR A 248 -19.10 44.46 9.13
C THR A 248 -19.89 44.39 7.80
N PRO A 249 -20.85 45.29 7.51
CA PRO A 249 -21.84 45.10 6.43
C PRO A 249 -21.24 44.95 5.02
N ALA A 250 -20.06 45.51 4.77
CA ALA A 250 -19.36 45.39 3.49
C ALA A 250 -19.03 43.93 3.09
N TYR A 251 -18.67 43.08 4.08
CA TYR A 251 -18.27 41.67 3.84
C TYR A 251 -19.38 40.68 4.21
N ALA A 252 -20.50 41.15 4.79
CA ALA A 252 -21.63 40.31 5.16
C ALA A 252 -22.35 39.79 3.90
N SER A 253 -22.75 38.52 3.93
CA SER A 253 -23.58 37.94 2.86
C SER A 253 -24.99 38.51 2.87
N LEU A 254 -25.70 38.33 1.74
CA LEU A 254 -27.12 38.68 1.63
C LEU A 254 -27.97 37.96 2.70
N GLU A 255 -27.64 36.70 3.00
CA GLU A 255 -28.31 35.89 4.01
C GLU A 255 -28.05 36.39 5.44
N MET A 256 -26.83 36.85 5.75
CA MET A 256 -26.48 37.44 7.05
C MET A 256 -27.19 38.77 7.31
N LEU A 257 -27.31 39.63 6.28
CA LEU A 257 -28.04 40.90 6.35
C LEU A 257 -29.53 40.67 6.54
N GLN A 258 -30.09 39.66 5.86
CA GLN A 258 -31.48 39.19 6.03
C GLN A 258 -31.74 38.43 7.34
N GLY A 259 -30.78 38.43 8.29
CA GLY A 259 -30.94 37.85 9.61
C GLY A 259 -31.03 36.32 9.65
N LYS A 260 -30.64 35.61 8.58
CA LYS A 260 -30.67 34.14 8.55
C LYS A 260 -29.56 33.55 9.44
N ALA A 261 -29.74 32.28 9.83
CA ALA A 261 -28.75 31.54 10.59
C ALA A 261 -27.42 31.42 9.81
N PRO A 262 -26.25 31.75 10.39
CA PRO A 262 -24.96 31.70 9.68
C PRO A 262 -24.58 30.30 9.18
N THR A 263 -23.99 30.25 8.00
CA THR A 263 -23.55 29.03 7.31
C THR A 263 -22.10 29.15 6.78
N PRO A 264 -21.42 28.03 6.49
CA PRO A 264 -20.12 28.05 5.80
C PRO A 264 -20.10 28.85 4.49
N SER A 265 -21.25 28.94 3.79
CA SER A 265 -21.40 29.69 2.55
C SER A 265 -21.21 31.21 2.75
N ASP A 266 -21.45 31.72 3.96
CA ASP A 266 -21.34 33.13 4.28
C ASP A 266 -19.88 33.55 4.50
N ASP A 267 -19.11 32.70 5.19
CA ASP A 267 -17.64 32.83 5.27
C ASP A 267 -16.99 32.70 3.88
N ILE A 268 -17.55 31.89 2.98
CA ILE A 268 -17.07 31.75 1.58
C ILE A 268 -17.24 33.05 0.80
N TYR A 269 -18.40 33.74 0.94
CA TYR A 269 -18.62 35.06 0.34
C TYR A 269 -17.64 36.09 0.89
N ALA A 270 -17.52 36.17 2.22
CA ALA A 270 -16.62 37.10 2.91
C ALA A 270 -15.16 36.86 2.52
N PHE A 271 -14.70 35.60 2.53
CA PHE A 271 -13.36 35.21 2.08
C PHE A 271 -13.10 35.63 0.63
N ALA A 272 -14.04 35.37 -0.28
CA ALA A 272 -13.86 35.72 -1.68
C ALA A 272 -13.78 37.25 -1.89
N CYS A 273 -14.49 38.04 -1.08
CA CYS A 273 -14.34 39.51 -1.04
C CYS A 273 -12.95 39.94 -0.52
N VAL A 274 -12.41 39.29 0.51
CA VAL A 274 -11.04 39.54 1.02
C VAL A 274 -9.97 39.16 0.00
N VAL A 275 -10.10 38.01 -0.67
CA VAL A 275 -9.19 37.57 -1.74
C VAL A 275 -9.22 38.56 -2.91
N PHE A 276 -10.40 39.05 -3.28
CA PHE A 276 -10.55 40.08 -4.30
C PHE A 276 -9.86 41.40 -3.90
N GLU A 277 -10.08 41.88 -2.68
CA GLU A 277 -9.46 43.12 -2.18
C GLU A 277 -7.94 43.00 -2.03
N LEU A 278 -7.42 41.83 -1.66
CA LEU A 278 -5.97 41.57 -1.64
C LEU A 278 -5.35 41.58 -3.05
N LEU A 279 -6.01 40.99 -4.05
CA LEU A 279 -5.52 40.91 -5.43
C LEU A 279 -5.70 42.21 -6.24
N THR A 280 -6.51 43.17 -5.77
CA THR A 280 -6.83 44.41 -6.53
C THR A 280 -6.68 45.71 -5.76
N GLY A 281 -6.43 45.65 -4.45
CA GLY A 281 -6.40 46.80 -3.54
C GLY A 281 -7.78 47.39 -3.22
N ARG A 282 -8.88 46.79 -3.73
CA ARG A 282 -10.24 47.35 -3.63
C ARG A 282 -11.30 46.27 -3.39
N HIS A 283 -12.28 46.57 -2.56
CA HIS A 283 -13.44 45.68 -2.35
C HIS A 283 -14.22 45.49 -3.68
N PRO A 284 -14.72 44.28 -4.01
CA PRO A 284 -15.40 44.01 -5.29
C PRO A 284 -16.62 44.90 -5.57
N PHE A 285 -17.19 45.50 -4.51
CA PHE A 285 -18.35 46.39 -4.56
C PHE A 285 -18.12 47.75 -3.89
N ASP A 286 -16.89 48.27 -3.87
CA ASP A 286 -16.54 49.58 -3.24
C ASP A 286 -17.00 49.74 -1.78
N LYS A 287 -17.00 48.63 -1.02
CA LYS A 287 -17.45 48.52 0.39
C LYS A 287 -18.94 48.81 0.64
N GLN A 288 -19.76 48.85 -0.42
CA GLN A 288 -21.21 48.66 -0.28
C GLN A 288 -21.52 47.26 0.24
N ASN A 289 -22.61 47.12 0.98
CA ASN A 289 -23.10 45.82 1.45
C ASN A 289 -23.74 45.00 0.32
N ALA A 290 -24.01 43.73 0.57
CA ALA A 290 -24.53 42.82 -0.46
C ALA A 290 -25.93 43.21 -1.00
N GLU A 291 -26.78 43.86 -0.21
CA GLU A 291 -28.11 44.32 -0.65
C GLU A 291 -28.02 45.53 -1.57
N GLU A 292 -27.23 46.56 -1.20
CA GLU A 292 -26.94 47.72 -2.05
C GLU A 292 -26.28 47.30 -3.37
N ALA A 293 -25.28 46.43 -3.30
CA ALA A 293 -24.53 45.98 -4.48
C ALA A 293 -25.41 45.17 -5.45
N LEU A 294 -26.32 44.33 -4.92
CA LEU A 294 -27.30 43.59 -5.71
C LEU A 294 -28.36 44.53 -6.31
N ALA A 295 -28.90 45.46 -5.53
CA ALA A 295 -29.89 46.44 -6.00
C ALA A 295 -29.34 47.38 -7.08
N ALA A 296 -28.06 47.77 -6.96
CA ALA A 296 -27.33 48.52 -7.98
C ALA A 296 -26.87 47.67 -9.18
N GLY A 297 -27.16 46.36 -9.21
CA GLY A 297 -26.79 45.46 -10.30
C GLY A 297 -25.29 45.26 -10.50
N ARG A 298 -24.47 45.55 -9.48
CA ARG A 298 -23.01 45.48 -9.56
C ARG A 298 -22.51 44.07 -9.85
N ARG A 299 -21.32 43.97 -10.44
CA ARG A 299 -20.59 42.73 -10.67
C ARG A 299 -19.11 42.94 -10.32
N PRO A 300 -18.40 41.94 -9.79
CA PRO A 300 -16.97 42.05 -9.52
C PRO A 300 -16.20 42.43 -10.81
N PRO A 301 -15.28 43.41 -10.77
CA PRO A 301 -14.36 43.70 -11.87
C PRO A 301 -13.46 42.51 -12.25
N ALA A 302 -12.87 42.56 -13.44
CA ALA A 302 -11.84 41.59 -13.84
C ALA A 302 -10.58 41.74 -12.97
N VAL A 303 -10.08 40.64 -12.40
CA VAL A 303 -8.88 40.62 -11.56
C VAL A 303 -7.64 40.34 -12.42
N PRO A 304 -6.62 41.22 -12.46
CA PRO A 304 -5.37 40.97 -13.17
C PRO A 304 -4.65 39.69 -12.71
N GLY A 305 -3.98 39.00 -13.63
CA GLY A 305 -3.13 37.85 -13.32
C GLY A 305 -3.84 36.51 -13.05
N LEU A 306 -5.18 36.48 -12.95
CA LEU A 306 -5.94 35.22 -12.84
C LEU A 306 -6.22 34.59 -14.20
N ASP A 307 -6.10 33.26 -14.29
CA ASP A 307 -6.61 32.51 -15.45
C ASP A 307 -8.15 32.35 -15.41
N LYS A 308 -8.75 31.94 -16.54
CA LYS A 308 -10.23 31.83 -16.68
C LYS A 308 -10.88 30.89 -15.65
N ARG A 309 -10.15 29.91 -15.10
CA ARG A 309 -10.64 29.00 -14.05
C ARG A 309 -10.52 29.66 -12.68
N GLN A 310 -9.39 30.31 -12.40
CA GLN A 310 -9.17 31.00 -11.12
C GLN A 310 -10.17 32.15 -10.95
N TYR A 311 -10.33 33.00 -11.98
CA TYR A 311 -11.30 34.10 -11.96
C TYR A 311 -12.74 33.60 -11.80
N ARG A 312 -13.10 32.49 -12.48
CA ARG A 312 -14.42 31.88 -12.29
C ARG A 312 -14.62 31.38 -10.87
N ALA A 313 -13.66 30.67 -10.28
CA ALA A 313 -13.76 30.19 -8.90
C ALA A 313 -13.94 31.34 -7.88
N LEU A 314 -13.31 32.49 -8.14
CA LEU A 314 -13.49 33.70 -7.34
C LEU A 314 -14.89 34.31 -7.53
N VAL A 315 -15.35 34.49 -8.76
CA VAL A 315 -16.67 35.08 -9.06
C VAL A 315 -17.83 34.19 -8.60
N ASP A 316 -17.72 32.88 -8.79
CA ASP A 316 -18.71 31.92 -8.31
C ASP A 316 -18.80 31.98 -6.76
N ALA A 317 -17.69 32.23 -6.05
CA ALA A 317 -17.67 32.42 -4.59
C ALA A 317 -18.19 33.80 -4.10
N ILE A 318 -18.04 34.87 -4.89
CA ILE A 318 -18.60 36.22 -4.61
C ILE A 318 -20.11 36.29 -4.96
N ALA A 319 -20.72 35.21 -5.47
CA ALA A 319 -22.13 35.22 -5.86
C ALA A 319 -23.05 35.60 -4.69
N PHE A 320 -23.90 36.62 -4.89
CA PHE A 320 -24.74 37.20 -3.84
C PHE A 320 -25.64 36.18 -3.12
N THR A 321 -26.12 35.16 -3.82
CA THR A 321 -27.02 34.14 -3.26
C THR A 321 -26.29 32.81 -3.05
N ALA A 322 -26.50 32.17 -1.90
CA ALA A 322 -25.77 30.98 -1.45
C ALA A 322 -25.90 29.75 -2.39
N ASP A 323 -26.95 29.67 -3.22
CA ASP A 323 -27.17 28.61 -4.23
C ASP A 323 -26.12 28.57 -5.35
N LYS A 324 -25.42 29.69 -5.57
CA LYS A 324 -24.41 29.84 -6.65
C LYS A 324 -22.97 29.77 -6.14
N ARG A 325 -22.77 29.82 -4.83
CA ARG A 325 -21.45 29.69 -4.20
C ARG A 325 -21.00 28.24 -4.20
N SER A 326 -19.70 28.02 -4.05
CA SER A 326 -19.18 26.70 -3.68
C SER A 326 -19.68 26.34 -2.28
N GLY A 327 -20.09 25.09 -2.06
CA GLY A 327 -20.56 24.61 -0.75
C GLY A 327 -19.46 24.39 0.30
N ASP A 328 -18.19 24.49 -0.11
CA ASP A 328 -17.01 24.30 0.73
C ASP A 328 -15.88 25.23 0.23
N ILE A 329 -15.20 25.89 1.17
CA ILE A 329 -14.05 26.75 0.94
C ILE A 329 -12.89 26.00 0.25
N SER A 330 -12.75 24.68 0.49
CA SER A 330 -11.74 23.82 -0.15
C SER A 330 -11.90 23.77 -1.67
N VAL A 331 -13.13 23.89 -2.19
CA VAL A 331 -13.44 23.90 -3.63
C VAL A 331 -12.98 25.23 -4.26
N VAL A 332 -13.19 26.35 -3.57
CA VAL A 332 -12.70 27.68 -3.98
C VAL A 332 -11.18 27.66 -4.04
N MET A 333 -10.53 27.15 -2.98
CA MET A 333 -9.08 26.97 -2.91
C MET A 333 -8.52 26.09 -4.03
N ALA A 334 -9.14 24.93 -4.27
CA ALA A 334 -8.77 24.05 -5.38
C ALA A 334 -8.99 24.72 -6.76
N GLY A 335 -9.98 25.61 -6.89
CA GLY A 335 -10.27 26.45 -8.05
C GLY A 335 -9.18 27.48 -8.33
N LEU A 336 -8.79 28.24 -7.30
CA LEU A 336 -7.75 29.27 -7.33
C LEU A 336 -6.33 28.71 -7.50
N ARG A 337 -6.03 27.50 -6.98
CA ARG A 337 -4.68 26.91 -7.03
C ARG A 337 -4.16 26.74 -8.47
N LYS A 338 -2.97 27.28 -8.75
CA LYS A 338 -2.22 27.00 -9.99
C LYS A 338 -1.96 25.50 -10.15
N ARG A 339 -2.30 24.93 -11.31
CA ARG A 339 -2.04 23.52 -11.65
C ARG A 339 -0.64 23.32 -12.23
N ARG A 340 0.04 22.24 -11.84
CA ARG A 340 1.35 21.86 -12.38
C ARG A 340 1.20 21.37 -13.84
N LEU A 341 2.23 21.55 -14.67
CA LEU A 341 2.23 21.11 -16.08
C LEU A 341 1.81 19.64 -16.25
N ARG A 342 2.29 18.75 -15.36
CA ARG A 342 1.91 17.33 -15.34
C ARG A 342 0.40 17.12 -15.16
N GLU A 343 -0.25 17.88 -14.28
CA GLU A 343 -1.71 17.82 -14.05
C GLU A 343 -2.52 18.31 -15.26
N ARG A 344 -1.96 19.17 -16.10
CA ARG A 344 -2.56 19.59 -17.39
C ARG A 344 -2.37 18.51 -18.48
N ALA A 345 -1.29 17.73 -18.42
CA ALA A 345 -0.97 16.69 -19.41
C ALA A 345 -1.65 15.33 -19.15
N THR A 346 -1.92 14.96 -17.89
CA THR A 346 -2.54 13.66 -17.52
C THR A 346 -3.75 13.23 -18.38
N PRO A 347 -4.79 14.05 -18.62
CA PRO A 347 -5.94 13.61 -19.41
C PRO A 347 -5.59 13.30 -20.88
N TRP A 348 -4.64 14.03 -21.47
CA TRP A 348 -4.16 13.78 -22.83
C TRP A 348 -3.35 12.46 -22.90
N LEU A 349 -2.48 12.21 -21.91
CA LEU A 349 -1.74 10.96 -21.81
C LEU A 349 -2.68 9.75 -21.68
N LEU A 350 -3.72 9.85 -20.86
CA LEU A 350 -4.75 8.81 -20.73
C LEU A 350 -5.52 8.58 -22.04
N ALA A 351 -5.88 9.64 -22.78
CA ALA A 351 -6.52 9.52 -24.09
C ALA A 351 -5.59 8.82 -25.11
N THR A 352 -4.31 9.16 -25.16
CA THR A 352 -3.34 8.49 -26.05
C THR A 352 -3.11 7.02 -25.67
N ALA A 353 -3.11 6.68 -24.38
CA ALA A 353 -3.00 5.30 -23.92
C ALA A 353 -4.25 4.48 -24.32
N GLY A 354 -5.45 5.04 -24.14
CA GLY A 354 -6.70 4.41 -24.59
C GLY A 354 -6.73 4.16 -26.10
N LEU A 355 -6.25 5.11 -26.90
CA LEU A 355 -6.14 4.94 -28.35
C LEU A 355 -5.17 3.81 -28.73
N MET A 356 -4.00 3.70 -28.09
CA MET A 356 -3.09 2.57 -28.34
C MET A 356 -3.70 1.22 -27.95
N VAL A 357 -4.45 1.14 -26.84
CA VAL A 357 -5.17 -0.10 -26.46
C VAL A 357 -6.18 -0.50 -27.53
N LEU A 358 -6.93 0.45 -28.10
CA LEU A 358 -7.86 0.17 -29.20
C LEU A 358 -7.15 -0.32 -30.47
N VAL A 359 -6.01 0.27 -30.83
CA VAL A 359 -5.20 -0.18 -31.99
C VAL A 359 -4.68 -1.60 -31.77
N VAL A 360 -4.13 -1.92 -30.59
CA VAL A 360 -3.63 -3.26 -30.26
C VAL A 360 -4.76 -4.29 -30.25
N ALA A 361 -5.94 -3.93 -29.70
CA ALA A 361 -7.11 -4.80 -29.72
C ALA A 361 -7.58 -5.10 -31.16
N ALA A 362 -7.58 -4.09 -32.04
CA ALA A 362 -7.93 -4.26 -33.45
C ALA A 362 -6.93 -5.16 -34.20
N THR A 363 -5.61 -5.00 -33.97
CA THR A 363 -4.60 -5.87 -34.61
C THR A 363 -4.70 -7.32 -34.11
N TRP A 364 -4.94 -7.53 -32.81
CA TRP A 364 -5.12 -8.86 -32.24
C TRP A 364 -6.39 -9.56 -32.77
N PHE A 365 -7.51 -8.85 -32.85
CA PHE A 365 -8.74 -9.37 -33.45
C PHE A 365 -8.57 -9.72 -34.94
N GLY A 366 -7.75 -8.95 -35.68
CA GLY A 366 -7.36 -9.27 -37.05
C GLY A 366 -6.59 -10.59 -37.18
N SER A 367 -5.61 -10.85 -36.30
CA SER A 367 -4.85 -12.11 -36.26
C SER A 367 -5.77 -13.32 -36.02
N LEU A 368 -6.58 -13.24 -34.96
CA LEU A 368 -7.56 -14.28 -34.61
C LEU A 368 -8.57 -14.58 -35.74
N GLN A 369 -8.87 -13.60 -36.59
CA GLN A 369 -9.74 -13.80 -37.76
C GLN A 369 -9.01 -14.40 -38.97
N ALA A 370 -7.69 -14.26 -39.07
CA ALA A 370 -6.87 -14.90 -40.10
C ALA A 370 -6.62 -16.39 -39.78
N GLU A 371 -6.20 -16.71 -38.56
CA GLU A 371 -6.01 -18.08 -38.03
C GLU A 371 -7.27 -18.95 -38.24
N ARG A 372 -8.45 -18.38 -37.97
CA ARG A 372 -9.76 -19.02 -38.20
C ARG A 372 -10.13 -19.25 -39.67
N ARG A 373 -9.49 -18.58 -40.62
CA ARG A 373 -9.65 -18.85 -42.06
C ARG A 373 -8.71 -19.96 -42.51
N HIS A 374 -7.44 -19.87 -42.10
CA HIS A 374 -6.39 -20.83 -42.45
C HIS A 374 -6.72 -22.27 -41.99
N THR A 375 -7.21 -22.40 -40.74
CA THR A 375 -7.74 -23.67 -40.20
C THR A 375 -8.98 -24.17 -40.95
N ALA A 376 -9.96 -23.29 -41.23
CA ALA A 376 -11.20 -23.64 -41.93
C ALA A 376 -10.96 -24.09 -43.39
N ASP A 377 -10.05 -23.43 -44.12
CA ASP A 377 -9.69 -23.80 -45.48
C ASP A 377 -8.85 -25.10 -45.51
N THR A 378 -8.02 -25.35 -44.52
CA THR A 378 -7.33 -26.65 -44.38
C THR A 378 -8.33 -27.79 -44.07
N LEU A 379 -9.32 -27.55 -43.22
CA LEU A 379 -10.40 -28.51 -42.93
C LEU A 379 -11.22 -28.86 -44.18
N ARG A 380 -11.54 -27.86 -45.02
CA ARG A 380 -12.29 -28.05 -46.27
C ARG A 380 -11.62 -29.05 -47.22
N ARG A 381 -10.29 -29.11 -47.27
CA ARG A 381 -9.53 -29.97 -48.19
C ARG A 381 -9.57 -31.47 -47.88
N PHE A 382 -10.12 -31.88 -46.73
CA PHE A 382 -10.46 -33.28 -46.44
C PHE A 382 -11.85 -33.71 -46.95
N ALA A 383 -12.73 -32.76 -47.28
CA ALA A 383 -14.09 -33.03 -47.73
C ALA A 383 -14.09 -33.76 -49.10
N PRO A 384 -15.09 -34.63 -49.36
CA PRO A 384 -15.23 -35.28 -50.66
C PRO A 384 -15.48 -34.26 -51.79
N ALA A 385 -15.07 -34.62 -53.01
CA ALA A 385 -15.28 -33.86 -54.25
C ALA A 385 -14.66 -32.44 -54.34
N GLN A 386 -13.72 -32.07 -53.46
CA GLN A 386 -12.93 -30.84 -53.63
C GLN A 386 -11.86 -30.97 -54.72
N VAL A 387 -11.68 -29.92 -55.52
CA VAL A 387 -10.75 -29.90 -56.66
C VAL A 387 -9.28 -29.84 -56.19
N ASP A 388 -9.04 -29.09 -55.13
CA ASP A 388 -7.76 -28.84 -54.43
C ASP A 388 -7.57 -29.72 -53.18
N GLY A 389 -8.49 -30.66 -52.94
CA GLY A 389 -8.46 -31.60 -51.82
C GLY A 389 -7.22 -32.50 -51.83
N PHE A 390 -6.91 -33.08 -50.67
CA PHE A 390 -5.75 -33.96 -50.48
C PHE A 390 -5.84 -35.22 -51.35
N ARG A 391 -4.70 -35.70 -51.87
CA ARG A 391 -4.63 -36.87 -52.77
C ARG A 391 -3.65 -37.94 -52.31
N SER A 392 -2.69 -37.58 -51.47
CA SER A 392 -1.67 -38.45 -50.90
C SER A 392 -1.46 -38.19 -49.40
N GLU A 393 -0.79 -39.13 -48.75
CA GLU A 393 -0.31 -39.02 -47.38
C GLU A 393 0.61 -37.79 -47.20
N ASP A 394 1.42 -37.48 -48.21
CA ASP A 394 2.42 -36.41 -48.14
C ASP A 394 1.81 -35.02 -48.33
N ASP A 395 0.72 -34.88 -49.11
CA ASP A 395 -0.03 -33.62 -49.17
C ASP A 395 -0.56 -33.22 -47.78
N VAL A 396 -1.03 -34.21 -47.01
CA VAL A 396 -1.53 -34.03 -45.64
C VAL A 396 -0.40 -33.68 -44.69
N ARG A 397 0.74 -34.40 -44.76
CA ARG A 397 1.94 -34.08 -43.96
C ARG A 397 2.39 -32.64 -44.20
N ASN A 398 2.52 -32.23 -45.47
CA ASN A 398 2.99 -30.91 -45.86
C ASN A 398 2.04 -29.79 -45.42
N ALA A 399 0.72 -29.96 -45.58
CA ALA A 399 -0.24 -28.96 -45.12
C ALA A 399 -0.27 -28.83 -43.59
N LEU A 400 -0.23 -29.94 -42.85
CA LEU A 400 -0.21 -29.90 -41.39
C LEU A 400 1.14 -29.42 -40.83
N ALA A 401 2.24 -29.56 -41.57
CA ALA A 401 3.54 -28.96 -41.24
C ALA A 401 3.56 -27.43 -41.43
N ALA A 402 2.69 -26.88 -42.29
CA ALA A 402 2.52 -25.45 -42.50
C ALA A 402 1.62 -24.76 -41.44
N LEU A 403 0.83 -25.54 -40.68
CA LEU A 403 0.06 -25.06 -39.53
C LEU A 403 0.94 -24.96 -38.28
N ASP A 404 0.58 -24.08 -37.34
CA ASP A 404 1.14 -24.12 -35.99
C ASP A 404 0.58 -25.29 -35.14
N ASN A 405 1.05 -25.44 -33.90
CA ASN A 405 0.67 -26.56 -33.05
C ASN A 405 -0.79 -26.51 -32.55
N ASP A 406 -1.36 -25.32 -32.35
CA ASP A 406 -2.75 -25.15 -31.90
C ASP A 406 -3.72 -25.15 -33.08
N GLU A 407 -3.34 -24.55 -34.23
CA GLU A 407 -4.04 -24.72 -35.51
C GLU A 407 -4.15 -26.20 -35.89
N ARG A 408 -3.02 -26.94 -35.88
CA ARG A 408 -2.98 -28.37 -36.19
C ARG A 408 -3.86 -29.17 -35.25
N ARG A 409 -3.89 -28.83 -33.96
CA ARG A 409 -4.75 -29.48 -32.96
C ARG A 409 -6.24 -29.25 -33.29
N HIS A 410 -6.64 -28.03 -33.64
CA HIS A 410 -8.01 -27.75 -34.08
C HIS A 410 -8.38 -28.53 -35.33
N VAL A 411 -7.53 -28.55 -36.36
CA VAL A 411 -7.80 -29.30 -37.60
C VAL A 411 -7.94 -30.82 -37.32
N VAL A 412 -7.12 -31.40 -36.44
CA VAL A 412 -7.15 -32.82 -36.07
C VAL A 412 -8.38 -33.21 -35.23
N VAL A 413 -8.83 -32.32 -34.33
CA VAL A 413 -9.96 -32.58 -33.42
C VAL A 413 -11.30 -32.25 -34.08
N ASP A 414 -11.46 -31.03 -34.59
CA ASP A 414 -12.72 -30.54 -35.16
C ASP A 414 -12.99 -31.16 -36.55
N GLY A 415 -11.94 -31.66 -37.22
CA GLY A 415 -12.00 -32.29 -38.54
C GLY A 415 -12.08 -33.82 -38.55
N ALA A 416 -12.15 -34.48 -37.38
CA ALA A 416 -11.94 -35.93 -37.26
C ALA A 416 -12.77 -36.78 -38.24
N ASP A 417 -14.07 -36.49 -38.41
CA ASP A 417 -14.94 -37.26 -39.34
C ASP A 417 -14.58 -37.09 -40.83
N ALA A 418 -14.12 -35.89 -41.20
CA ALA A 418 -13.65 -35.60 -42.56
C ALA A 418 -12.31 -36.28 -42.85
N ILE A 419 -11.41 -36.31 -41.85
CA ILE A 419 -10.13 -37.01 -41.91
C ILE A 419 -10.35 -38.53 -42.00
N ASP A 420 -11.18 -39.11 -41.14
CA ASP A 420 -11.56 -40.53 -41.17
C ASP A 420 -12.16 -40.91 -42.54
N GLY A 421 -13.12 -40.12 -43.01
CA GLY A 421 -13.71 -40.28 -44.34
C GLY A 421 -12.72 -40.13 -45.50
N PHE A 422 -11.68 -39.31 -45.37
CA PHE A 422 -10.59 -39.20 -46.36
C PHE A 422 -9.68 -40.43 -46.33
N LEU A 423 -9.25 -40.87 -45.15
CA LEU A 423 -8.31 -41.99 -45.00
C LEU A 423 -8.94 -43.30 -45.51
N VAL A 424 -10.24 -43.53 -45.30
CA VAL A 424 -10.96 -44.69 -45.87
C VAL A 424 -10.95 -44.66 -47.40
N ARG A 425 -11.18 -43.50 -48.03
CA ARG A 425 -11.09 -43.34 -49.49
C ARG A 425 -9.66 -43.59 -49.99
N LEU A 426 -8.65 -43.16 -49.23
CA LEU A 426 -7.24 -43.36 -49.58
C LEU A 426 -6.85 -44.84 -49.50
N VAL A 427 -7.30 -45.59 -48.47
CA VAL A 427 -7.12 -47.06 -48.41
C VAL A 427 -7.78 -47.75 -49.59
N ALA A 428 -9.03 -47.40 -49.92
CA ALA A 428 -9.74 -47.97 -51.07
C ALA A 428 -9.05 -47.70 -52.43
N SER A 429 -8.21 -46.65 -52.53
CA SER A 429 -7.39 -46.39 -53.73
C SER A 429 -6.12 -47.25 -53.84
N ARG A 430 -5.77 -48.00 -52.79
CA ARG A 430 -4.57 -48.87 -52.72
C ARG A 430 -4.92 -50.35 -52.63
N TRP A 431 -6.00 -50.67 -51.92
CA TRP A 431 -6.44 -52.04 -51.66
C TRP A 431 -7.92 -52.20 -52.04
N ASP A 432 -8.13 -52.87 -53.17
CA ASP A 432 -9.44 -53.27 -53.70
C ASP A 432 -9.32 -54.65 -54.40
N PRO A 433 -9.52 -55.75 -53.66
CA PRO A 433 -9.47 -57.11 -54.18
C PRO A 433 -10.53 -57.42 -55.25
N ALA A 434 -11.60 -56.63 -55.38
CA ALA A 434 -12.63 -56.85 -56.39
C ALA A 434 -12.18 -56.41 -57.80
N HIS A 435 -11.09 -55.64 -57.88
CA HIS A 435 -10.51 -55.11 -59.13
C HIS A 435 -9.02 -55.44 -59.26
N ASP A 436 -8.54 -56.51 -58.63
CA ASP A 436 -7.15 -56.98 -58.60
C ASP A 436 -6.10 -55.94 -58.10
N HIS A 437 -6.53 -54.98 -57.27
CA HIS A 437 -5.65 -53.94 -56.72
C HIS A 437 -5.11 -54.32 -55.33
N TYR A 438 -3.84 -54.75 -55.27
CA TYR A 438 -3.20 -55.28 -54.06
C TYR A 438 -1.96 -54.48 -53.61
N ASP A 439 -2.11 -53.20 -53.21
CA ASP A 439 -1.05 -52.43 -52.53
C ASP A 439 -1.27 -52.41 -51.00
N TYR A 440 -1.03 -53.55 -50.35
CA TYR A 440 -1.13 -53.69 -48.89
C TYR A 440 -0.11 -52.81 -48.16
N ALA A 441 1.08 -52.59 -48.74
CA ALA A 441 2.11 -51.72 -48.18
C ALA A 441 1.67 -50.24 -48.20
N GLY A 442 0.97 -49.80 -49.25
CA GLY A 442 0.30 -48.51 -49.32
C GLY A 442 -0.82 -48.38 -48.29
N ALA A 443 -1.70 -49.38 -48.18
CA ALA A 443 -2.74 -49.39 -47.15
C ALA A 443 -2.15 -49.27 -45.72
N GLN A 444 -1.05 -49.98 -45.42
CA GLN A 444 -0.33 -49.85 -44.15
C GLN A 444 0.19 -48.42 -43.90
N LYS A 445 0.70 -47.70 -44.92
CA LYS A 445 1.13 -46.29 -44.75
C LYS A 445 -0.03 -45.38 -44.34
N VAL A 446 -1.24 -45.61 -44.87
CA VAL A 446 -2.44 -44.84 -44.48
C VAL A 446 -2.85 -45.13 -43.03
N PHE A 447 -2.76 -46.39 -42.59
CA PHE A 447 -3.00 -46.75 -41.17
C PHE A 447 -1.93 -46.16 -40.23
N THR A 448 -0.67 -46.09 -40.65
CA THR A 448 0.40 -45.38 -39.90
C THR A 448 0.12 -43.88 -39.82
N LEU A 449 -0.33 -43.25 -40.91
CA LEU A 449 -0.70 -41.83 -40.92
C LEU A 449 -1.78 -41.51 -39.88
N ARG A 450 -2.80 -42.35 -39.71
CA ARG A 450 -3.82 -42.21 -38.64
C ARG A 450 -3.21 -42.19 -37.24
N ALA A 451 -2.16 -42.99 -36.99
CA ALA A 451 -1.45 -43.01 -35.72
C ALA A 451 -0.58 -41.77 -35.50
N GLU A 452 0.10 -41.28 -36.55
CA GLU A 452 0.90 -40.05 -36.52
C GLU A 452 0.03 -38.80 -36.31
N LEU A 453 -1.15 -38.76 -36.94
CA LEU A 453 -2.16 -37.71 -36.77
C LEU A 453 -2.84 -37.73 -35.40
N LYS A 454 -2.73 -38.83 -34.64
CA LYS A 454 -3.36 -39.05 -33.32
C LYS A 454 -4.88 -38.75 -33.29
N THR A 455 -5.56 -38.93 -34.42
CA THR A 455 -7.00 -38.68 -34.55
C THR A 455 -7.83 -39.93 -34.21
N PHE A 456 -9.13 -39.73 -33.94
CA PHE A 456 -10.11 -40.79 -33.74
C PHE A 456 -10.83 -41.07 -35.06
N ALA A 457 -10.58 -42.25 -35.65
CA ALA A 457 -10.97 -42.59 -37.02
C ALA A 457 -11.64 -43.99 -37.08
N PRO A 458 -12.86 -44.13 -36.52
CA PRO A 458 -13.50 -45.44 -36.36
C PRO A 458 -13.89 -46.11 -37.68
N LYS A 459 -14.14 -45.36 -38.77
CA LYS A 459 -14.42 -45.96 -40.08
C LYS A 459 -13.15 -46.57 -40.67
N LEU A 460 -11.99 -45.92 -40.50
CA LEU A 460 -10.70 -46.45 -40.90
C LEU A 460 -10.27 -47.65 -40.03
N ASP A 461 -10.49 -47.59 -38.72
CA ASP A 461 -10.18 -48.70 -37.82
C ASP A 461 -10.99 -49.95 -38.21
N ARG A 462 -12.28 -49.80 -38.51
CA ARG A 462 -13.11 -50.87 -39.10
C ARG A 462 -12.59 -51.34 -40.46
N ARG A 463 -12.26 -50.41 -41.37
CA ARG A 463 -11.72 -50.78 -42.70
C ARG A 463 -10.40 -51.54 -42.59
N ARG A 464 -9.61 -51.31 -41.53
CA ARG A 464 -8.38 -52.07 -41.24
C ARG A 464 -8.66 -53.55 -40.93
N GLU A 465 -9.73 -53.83 -40.18
CA GLU A 465 -10.16 -55.20 -39.88
C GLU A 465 -10.70 -55.90 -41.14
N GLU A 466 -11.50 -55.19 -41.95
CA GLU A 466 -12.00 -55.67 -43.24
C GLU A 466 -10.84 -55.99 -44.21
N VAL A 467 -9.87 -55.08 -44.36
CA VAL A 467 -8.66 -55.27 -45.19
C VAL A 467 -7.79 -56.44 -44.70
N ALA A 468 -7.71 -56.66 -43.38
CA ALA A 468 -6.99 -57.81 -42.83
C ALA A 468 -7.70 -59.14 -43.14
N HIS A 469 -9.03 -59.18 -43.03
CA HIS A 469 -9.82 -60.36 -43.42
C HIS A 469 -9.72 -60.64 -44.92
N GLU A 470 -9.89 -59.61 -45.76
CA GLU A 470 -9.73 -59.71 -47.23
C GLU A 470 -8.35 -60.24 -47.62
N ARG A 471 -7.28 -59.78 -46.94
CA ARG A 471 -5.91 -60.29 -47.14
C ARG A 471 -5.81 -61.77 -46.76
N ASP A 472 -6.33 -62.15 -45.59
CA ASP A 472 -6.19 -63.51 -45.07
C ASP A 472 -7.01 -64.52 -45.89
N GLU A 473 -8.17 -64.12 -46.39
CA GLU A 473 -8.99 -64.88 -47.33
C GLU A 473 -8.31 -65.05 -48.69
N ALA A 474 -7.74 -63.97 -49.25
CA ALA A 474 -6.97 -64.03 -50.49
C ALA A 474 -5.71 -64.90 -50.36
N LEU A 475 -4.99 -64.81 -49.24
CA LEU A 475 -3.85 -65.67 -48.93
C LEU A 475 -4.25 -67.14 -48.79
N ASN A 476 -5.37 -67.45 -48.13
CA ASN A 476 -5.89 -68.82 -47.98
C ASN A 476 -6.28 -69.45 -49.33
N HIS A 477 -6.90 -68.67 -50.22
CA HIS A 477 -7.18 -69.10 -51.59
C HIS A 477 -5.87 -69.33 -52.39
N LEU A 478 -4.86 -68.47 -52.21
CA LEU A 478 -3.55 -68.63 -52.84
C LEU A 478 -2.74 -69.80 -52.27
N ASP A 479 -2.86 -70.14 -50.99
CA ASP A 479 -2.25 -71.36 -50.40
C ASP A 479 -2.86 -72.63 -50.98
N THR A 480 -4.18 -72.64 -51.15
CA THR A 480 -4.90 -73.74 -51.82
C THR A 480 -4.37 -73.94 -53.25
N ARG A 481 -4.19 -72.85 -54.02
CA ARG A 481 -3.60 -72.90 -55.38
C ARG A 481 -2.11 -73.29 -55.37
N LEU A 482 -1.33 -72.77 -54.41
CA LEU A 482 0.10 -73.07 -54.25
C LEU A 482 0.31 -74.56 -53.95
N SER A 483 -0.47 -75.12 -53.03
CA SER A 483 -0.44 -76.54 -52.67
C SER A 483 -0.80 -77.43 -53.87
N GLN A 484 -1.83 -77.06 -54.64
CA GLN A 484 -2.17 -77.76 -55.89
C GLN A 484 -1.04 -77.65 -56.94
N ALA A 485 -0.34 -76.53 -57.04
CA ALA A 485 0.80 -76.36 -57.95
C ALA A 485 2.03 -77.19 -57.53
N ILE A 486 2.31 -77.29 -56.21
CA ILE A 486 3.37 -78.12 -55.63
C ILE A 486 3.08 -79.62 -55.83
N LEU A 487 1.83 -80.05 -55.65
CA LEU A 487 1.37 -81.42 -55.91
C LEU A 487 1.44 -81.78 -57.41
N ALA A 488 1.06 -80.85 -58.29
CA ALA A 488 1.20 -80.98 -59.74
C ALA A 488 2.66 -80.83 -60.23
N ASN A 489 3.63 -80.66 -59.33
CA ASN A 489 5.06 -80.49 -59.59
C ASN A 489 5.40 -79.31 -60.53
N ARG A 490 4.56 -78.27 -60.58
CA ARG A 490 4.73 -77.04 -61.40
C ARG A 490 5.68 -76.04 -60.73
N LEU A 491 6.87 -76.52 -60.38
CA LEU A 491 7.87 -75.80 -59.59
C LEU A 491 8.58 -74.69 -60.38
N THR A 492 8.65 -74.80 -61.71
CA THR A 492 9.29 -73.82 -62.61
C THR A 492 8.41 -73.56 -63.83
N GLY A 493 7.99 -72.30 -64.01
CA GLY A 493 7.09 -71.88 -65.09
C GLY A 493 6.59 -70.44 -64.88
N ASN A 494 5.91 -69.89 -65.89
CA ASN A 494 5.40 -68.52 -65.94
C ASN A 494 3.87 -68.44 -66.11
N GLY A 495 3.15 -69.57 -66.09
CA GLY A 495 1.69 -69.59 -66.12
C GLY A 495 1.08 -69.11 -64.81
N ALA A 496 -0.15 -68.62 -64.83
CA ALA A 496 -0.82 -68.02 -63.67
C ALA A 496 -1.05 -69.00 -62.48
N ASP A 497 -0.91 -70.31 -62.71
CA ASP A 497 -0.99 -71.38 -61.71
C ASP A 497 0.36 -72.08 -61.44
N ASP A 498 1.47 -71.56 -61.97
CA ASP A 498 2.81 -72.07 -61.67
C ASP A 498 3.33 -71.44 -60.37
N VAL A 499 4.14 -72.19 -59.62
CA VAL A 499 4.65 -71.77 -58.30
C VAL A 499 5.31 -70.37 -58.31
N PRO A 500 6.15 -69.99 -59.30
CA PRO A 500 6.75 -68.64 -59.33
C PRO A 500 5.73 -67.51 -59.46
N ALA A 501 4.65 -67.70 -60.22
CA ALA A 501 3.59 -66.69 -60.41
C ALA A 501 2.72 -66.55 -59.16
N ILE A 502 2.29 -67.68 -58.56
CA ILE A 502 1.52 -67.68 -57.31
C ILE A 502 2.33 -67.00 -56.19
N LEU A 503 3.63 -67.31 -56.07
CA LEU A 503 4.54 -66.64 -55.12
C LEU A 503 4.79 -65.16 -55.46
N ALA A 504 4.58 -64.71 -56.69
CA ALA A 504 4.64 -63.28 -57.03
C ALA A 504 3.38 -62.54 -56.53
N THR A 505 2.19 -63.10 -56.73
CA THR A 505 0.93 -62.55 -56.21
C THR A 505 0.94 -62.52 -54.67
N ILE A 506 1.41 -63.60 -54.02
CA ILE A 506 1.56 -63.63 -52.56
C ILE A 506 2.55 -62.54 -52.08
N ARG A 507 3.66 -62.28 -52.79
CA ARG A 507 4.58 -61.18 -52.44
C ARG A 507 3.97 -59.79 -52.59
N ALA A 508 3.04 -59.58 -53.52
CA ALA A 508 2.32 -58.31 -53.64
C ALA A 508 1.33 -58.10 -52.49
N ILE A 509 0.60 -59.15 -52.12
CA ILE A 509 -0.40 -59.14 -51.05
C ILE A 509 0.24 -59.02 -49.66
N ASP A 510 1.24 -59.84 -49.36
CA ASP A 510 1.99 -59.77 -48.09
C ASP A 510 3.43 -60.31 -48.26
N PRO A 511 4.44 -59.42 -48.38
CA PRO A 511 5.86 -59.79 -48.48
C PRO A 511 6.40 -60.62 -47.31
N SER A 512 5.69 -60.64 -46.17
CA SER A 512 6.05 -61.38 -44.95
C SER A 512 5.30 -62.71 -44.78
N SER A 513 4.40 -63.04 -45.71
CA SER A 513 3.53 -64.21 -45.63
C SER A 513 4.31 -65.52 -45.43
N ARG A 514 3.84 -66.35 -44.49
CA ARG A 514 4.39 -67.69 -44.23
C ARG A 514 4.32 -68.61 -45.45
N LEU A 515 3.45 -68.33 -46.41
CA LEU A 515 3.34 -69.06 -47.67
C LEU A 515 4.60 -68.91 -48.56
N LEU A 516 5.26 -67.76 -48.50
CA LEU A 516 6.57 -67.53 -49.14
C LEU A 516 7.69 -68.34 -48.48
N ALA A 517 7.44 -68.84 -47.28
CA ALA A 517 8.32 -69.67 -46.47
C ALA A 517 7.77 -71.09 -46.26
N ASN A 518 6.80 -71.53 -47.09
CA ASN A 518 6.06 -72.80 -46.96
C ASN A 518 7.01 -73.98 -46.65
N PRO A 519 6.72 -74.79 -45.61
CA PRO A 519 7.64 -75.82 -45.13
C PRO A 519 7.77 -77.03 -46.05
N GLU A 520 6.80 -77.34 -46.91
CA GLU A 520 6.93 -78.41 -47.92
C GLU A 520 7.75 -77.95 -49.13
N LEU A 521 7.49 -76.73 -49.60
CA LEU A 521 8.30 -76.06 -50.61
C LEU A 521 9.75 -75.95 -50.12
N LYS A 522 9.94 -75.61 -48.84
CA LYS A 522 11.25 -75.64 -48.18
C LYS A 522 11.78 -77.05 -48.00
N LEU A 523 11.02 -78.08 -47.65
CA LEU A 523 11.56 -79.45 -47.52
C LEU A 523 12.15 -79.93 -48.85
N LYS A 524 11.43 -79.71 -49.96
CA LYS A 524 11.94 -79.95 -51.33
C LYS A 524 13.15 -79.08 -51.73
N LEU A 525 13.52 -78.08 -50.92
CA LEU A 525 14.73 -77.26 -51.03
C LEU A 525 15.73 -77.48 -49.86
N ALA A 526 15.38 -78.28 -48.84
CA ALA A 526 16.05 -78.35 -47.53
C ALA A 526 16.42 -79.78 -47.10
N ASP A 527 16.33 -80.74 -48.01
CA ASP A 527 17.29 -81.87 -48.13
C ASP A 527 18.78 -81.39 -48.28
N ALA A 528 19.09 -80.13 -47.93
CA ALA A 528 20.34 -79.44 -48.22
C ALA A 528 21.09 -78.87 -46.99
N ALA A 529 20.49 -78.66 -45.79
CA ALA A 529 21.23 -78.12 -44.61
C ALA A 529 20.54 -78.25 -43.20
N SER A 530 21.33 -78.10 -42.12
CA SER A 530 20.99 -78.14 -40.66
C SER A 530 22.24 -77.68 -39.81
N THR A 531 22.34 -77.36 -38.50
CA THR A 531 21.56 -77.18 -37.22
C THR A 531 22.57 -76.57 -36.16
N VAL A 532 22.51 -76.35 -34.82
CA VAL A 532 21.67 -76.44 -33.56
C VAL A 532 22.50 -75.69 -32.44
N ALA A 533 22.08 -75.13 -31.28
CA ALA A 533 20.78 -74.75 -30.68
C ALA A 533 20.86 -73.59 -29.61
N THR A 534 21.35 -73.80 -28.36
CA THR A 534 20.95 -73.01 -27.14
C THR A 534 22.05 -72.75 -26.05
N PRO A 535 21.85 -71.78 -25.10
CA PRO A 535 22.76 -71.41 -23.98
C PRO A 535 22.30 -71.86 -22.55
N ALA A 536 22.91 -71.35 -21.45
CA ALA A 536 22.74 -71.80 -20.03
C ALA A 536 22.80 -70.68 -18.93
N ASP A 537 22.67 -71.05 -17.63
CA ASP A 537 22.35 -70.23 -16.43
C ASP A 537 23.52 -69.59 -15.60
N HIS A 538 23.17 -68.74 -14.61
CA HIS A 538 24.05 -67.98 -13.68
C HIS A 538 23.67 -68.09 -12.17
N SER A 539 24.45 -67.47 -11.26
CA SER A 539 24.51 -67.78 -9.81
C SER A 539 24.18 -66.60 -8.82
N PRO A 540 24.07 -66.84 -7.49
CA PRO A 540 23.56 -65.84 -6.53
C PRO A 540 24.45 -64.62 -6.24
N ALA A 541 25.78 -64.70 -6.44
CA ALA A 541 26.63 -63.50 -6.31
C ALA A 541 26.36 -62.52 -7.47
N GLU A 542 26.18 -63.08 -8.67
CA GLU A 542 25.80 -62.35 -9.87
C GLU A 542 24.38 -61.77 -9.73
N MET A 543 23.49 -62.33 -8.90
CA MET A 543 22.19 -61.71 -8.59
C MET A 543 22.33 -60.39 -7.81
N GLN A 544 23.22 -60.30 -6.82
CA GLN A 544 23.38 -59.07 -6.04
C GLN A 544 24.09 -57.98 -6.85
N GLU A 545 25.04 -58.35 -7.70
CA GLU A 545 25.69 -57.42 -8.63
C GLU A 545 24.76 -57.04 -9.79
N ALA A 546 23.90 -57.95 -10.28
CA ALA A 546 22.83 -57.63 -11.21
C ALA A 546 21.75 -56.73 -10.60
N GLU A 547 21.44 -56.86 -9.31
CA GLU A 547 20.52 -55.94 -8.63
C GLU A 547 21.15 -54.54 -8.50
N ARG A 548 22.43 -54.46 -8.13
CA ARG A 548 23.20 -53.20 -8.15
C ARG A 548 23.18 -52.57 -9.54
N ALA A 549 23.47 -53.36 -10.58
CA ALA A 549 23.47 -52.92 -11.97
C ALA A 549 22.07 -52.48 -12.44
N ALA A 550 21.00 -53.21 -12.09
CA ALA A 550 19.62 -52.88 -12.45
C ALA A 550 19.12 -51.60 -11.76
N ARG A 551 19.52 -51.36 -10.50
CA ARG A 551 19.23 -50.11 -9.77
C ARG A 551 19.99 -48.92 -10.37
N LEU A 552 21.26 -49.11 -10.74
CA LEU A 552 22.05 -48.11 -11.45
C LEU A 552 21.49 -47.82 -12.85
N GLU A 553 21.02 -48.85 -13.55
CA GLU A 553 20.40 -48.71 -14.87
C GLU A 553 19.01 -48.05 -14.79
N SER A 554 18.23 -48.33 -13.75
CA SER A 554 17.01 -47.57 -13.42
C SER A 554 17.33 -46.08 -13.20
N LEU A 555 18.43 -45.75 -12.50
CA LEU A 555 18.90 -44.38 -12.35
C LEU A 555 19.35 -43.76 -13.67
N ARG A 556 20.05 -44.50 -14.55
CA ARG A 556 20.40 -44.03 -15.91
C ARG A 556 19.15 -43.74 -16.74
N GLN A 557 18.15 -44.62 -16.71
CA GLN A 557 16.90 -44.46 -17.45
C GLN A 557 16.07 -43.29 -16.93
N ALA A 558 15.96 -43.12 -15.59
CA ALA A 558 15.29 -41.97 -14.99
C ALA A 558 16.01 -40.65 -15.32
N SER A 559 17.34 -40.62 -15.27
CA SER A 559 18.16 -39.47 -15.65
C SER A 559 18.02 -39.12 -17.13
N ALA A 560 18.07 -40.11 -18.03
CA ALA A 560 17.87 -39.94 -19.47
C ALA A 560 16.43 -39.50 -19.84
N ALA A 561 15.45 -39.87 -19.02
CA ALA A 561 14.06 -39.41 -19.15
C ALA A 561 13.81 -38.02 -18.55
N GLY A 562 14.78 -37.41 -17.86
CA GLY A 562 14.61 -36.14 -17.13
C GLY A 562 13.72 -36.24 -15.89
N ASP A 563 13.43 -37.45 -15.40
CA ASP A 563 12.55 -37.68 -14.25
C ASP A 563 13.35 -37.61 -12.95
N PHE A 564 13.54 -36.39 -12.45
CA PHE A 564 14.27 -36.15 -11.21
C PHE A 564 13.66 -36.87 -9.99
N GLY A 565 12.33 -37.08 -9.96
CA GLY A 565 11.68 -37.82 -8.88
C GLY A 565 12.13 -39.27 -8.84
N LYS A 566 11.96 -40.00 -9.95
CA LYS A 566 12.43 -41.39 -10.06
C LYS A 566 13.95 -41.50 -9.93
N ALA A 567 14.72 -40.53 -10.43
CA ALA A 567 16.17 -40.51 -10.27
C ALA A 567 16.58 -40.34 -8.80
N LEU A 568 15.93 -39.46 -8.05
CA LEU A 568 16.20 -39.25 -6.62
C LEU A 568 15.86 -40.50 -5.80
N ASP A 569 14.72 -41.13 -6.09
CA ASP A 569 14.32 -42.39 -5.44
C ASP A 569 15.32 -43.53 -5.75
N SER A 570 15.67 -43.75 -7.02
CA SER A 570 16.64 -44.78 -7.42
C SER A 570 18.04 -44.52 -6.83
N TYR A 571 18.47 -43.26 -6.78
CA TYR A 571 19.74 -42.87 -6.13
C TYR A 571 19.72 -43.12 -4.62
N ASN A 572 18.63 -42.79 -3.92
CA ASN A 572 18.49 -43.04 -2.48
C ASN A 572 18.45 -44.55 -2.17
N GLN A 573 17.80 -45.36 -3.02
CA GLN A 573 17.79 -46.82 -2.90
C GLN A 573 19.16 -47.46 -3.15
N LEU A 574 19.99 -46.86 -4.02
CA LEU A 574 21.36 -47.30 -4.28
C LEU A 574 22.34 -46.81 -3.19
N ARG A 575 22.15 -45.62 -2.62
CA ARG A 575 22.85 -45.21 -1.39
C ARG A 575 22.51 -46.10 -0.19
N GLY A 576 21.30 -46.66 -0.16
CA GLY A 576 20.85 -47.61 0.87
C GLY A 576 21.56 -48.96 0.86
N THR A 577 22.12 -49.41 -0.26
CA THR A 577 22.89 -50.66 -0.35
C THR A 577 24.37 -50.49 0.00
N ASP A 578 24.89 -49.26 -0.03
CA ASP A 578 26.32 -48.98 -0.16
C ASP A 578 27.00 -48.52 1.15
N GLY A 579 26.35 -48.70 2.30
CA GLY A 579 26.91 -48.43 3.63
C GLY A 579 27.05 -46.94 4.01
N GLY A 580 27.21 -46.06 3.02
CA GLY A 580 26.88 -44.63 3.12
C GLY A 580 28.02 -43.67 3.50
N ALA A 581 28.70 -43.15 2.49
CA ALA A 581 29.28 -41.80 2.51
C ALA A 581 29.14 -41.15 1.12
N PRO A 582 28.72 -39.87 0.99
CA PRO A 582 28.58 -39.23 -0.31
C PRO A 582 29.95 -38.83 -0.88
N VAL A 583 30.32 -39.41 -2.02
CA VAL A 583 31.47 -38.96 -2.82
C VAL A 583 30.95 -38.11 -3.99
N SER A 584 31.38 -36.85 -4.06
CA SER A 584 30.80 -35.84 -4.98
C SER A 584 31.04 -36.12 -6.48
N THR A 585 31.94 -37.04 -6.81
CA THR A 585 32.42 -37.36 -8.16
C THR A 585 31.93 -38.69 -8.74
N ASP A 586 31.13 -39.48 -7.99
CA ASP A 586 30.70 -40.83 -8.39
C ASP A 586 29.61 -40.84 -9.50
N GLU A 587 29.52 -41.93 -10.30
CA GLU A 587 28.57 -42.06 -11.42
C GLU A 587 27.12 -41.80 -11.01
N PRO A 588 26.57 -42.39 -9.91
CA PRO A 588 25.20 -42.17 -9.49
C PRO A 588 24.93 -40.69 -9.13
N ALA A 589 25.92 -40.00 -8.54
CA ALA A 589 25.80 -38.59 -8.17
C ALA A 589 25.79 -37.69 -9.43
N ASN A 590 26.58 -38.02 -10.45
CA ASN A 590 26.57 -37.34 -11.74
C ASN A 590 25.24 -37.55 -12.49
N LEU A 591 24.68 -38.77 -12.46
CA LEU A 591 23.38 -39.08 -13.06
C LEU A 591 22.23 -38.32 -12.38
N LEU A 592 22.23 -38.24 -11.04
CA LEU A 592 21.22 -37.47 -10.30
C LEU A 592 21.38 -35.95 -10.51
N ALA A 593 22.62 -35.44 -10.49
CA ALA A 593 22.88 -34.02 -10.76
C ALA A 593 22.40 -33.62 -12.17
N ARG A 594 22.65 -34.46 -13.18
CA ARG A 594 22.11 -34.26 -14.53
C ARG A 594 20.58 -34.26 -14.55
N ALA A 595 19.94 -35.23 -13.89
CA ALA A 595 18.48 -35.29 -13.81
C ALA A 595 17.89 -34.02 -13.17
N ALA A 596 18.53 -33.50 -12.12
CA ALA A 596 18.12 -32.25 -11.46
C ALA A 596 18.26 -31.03 -12.40
N LEU A 597 19.37 -30.93 -13.15
CA LEU A 597 19.61 -29.84 -14.10
C LEU A 597 18.64 -29.87 -15.28
N ASP A 598 18.39 -31.04 -15.86
CA ASP A 598 17.50 -31.21 -17.01
C ASP A 598 16.02 -31.00 -16.61
N ALA A 599 15.60 -31.51 -15.44
CA ALA A 599 14.27 -31.24 -14.87
C ALA A 599 14.08 -29.75 -14.50
N ALA A 600 15.08 -29.10 -13.89
CA ALA A 600 15.01 -27.67 -13.59
C ALA A 600 14.98 -26.80 -14.86
N ARG A 601 15.71 -27.20 -15.92
CA ARG A 601 15.65 -26.53 -17.23
C ARG A 601 14.23 -26.67 -17.84
N ALA A 602 13.59 -27.83 -17.70
CA ALA A 602 12.22 -28.06 -18.14
C ALA A 602 11.19 -27.24 -17.34
N ALA A 603 11.27 -27.23 -16.00
CA ALA A 603 10.39 -26.45 -15.12
C ALA A 603 10.56 -24.93 -15.34
N CYS A 604 11.79 -24.46 -15.55
CA CYS A 604 12.06 -23.08 -15.96
C CYS A 604 11.47 -22.78 -17.34
N GLY A 605 11.59 -23.71 -18.30
CA GLY A 605 10.88 -23.65 -19.58
C GLY A 605 9.37 -23.49 -19.40
N ALA A 606 8.74 -24.26 -18.52
CA ALA A 606 7.31 -24.14 -18.19
C ALA A 606 6.91 -22.84 -17.45
N GLY A 607 7.87 -21.98 -17.09
CA GLY A 607 7.64 -20.75 -16.33
C GLY A 607 7.52 -20.96 -14.81
N HIS A 608 7.85 -22.16 -14.32
CA HIS A 608 7.78 -22.56 -12.91
C HIS A 608 9.12 -22.27 -12.21
N TRP A 609 9.48 -20.99 -12.09
CA TRP A 609 10.78 -20.54 -11.57
C TRP A 609 11.14 -21.11 -10.19
N LYS A 610 10.14 -21.21 -9.32
CA LYS A 610 10.32 -21.75 -7.97
C LYS A 610 10.60 -23.25 -8.01
N GLU A 611 9.81 -24.00 -8.77
CA GLU A 611 10.01 -25.45 -8.96
C GLU A 611 11.42 -25.74 -9.48
N ALA A 612 11.88 -25.01 -10.50
CA ALA A 612 13.24 -25.14 -11.01
C ALA A 612 14.33 -24.92 -9.94
N SER A 613 14.18 -23.91 -9.08
CA SER A 613 15.14 -23.68 -7.98
C SER A 613 15.03 -24.72 -6.87
N ASP A 614 13.82 -25.13 -6.49
CA ASP A 614 13.56 -26.14 -5.47
C ASP A 614 14.12 -27.52 -5.92
N THR A 615 14.00 -27.87 -7.21
CA THR A 615 14.60 -29.07 -7.82
C THR A 615 16.13 -29.08 -7.71
N VAL A 616 16.82 -27.99 -8.05
CA VAL A 616 18.29 -27.94 -7.93
C VAL A 616 18.71 -27.94 -6.46
N ALA A 617 17.99 -27.26 -5.57
CA ALA A 617 18.24 -27.31 -4.13
C ALA A 617 18.10 -28.74 -3.55
N ALA A 618 17.10 -29.52 -4.01
CA ALA A 618 16.97 -30.93 -3.66
C ALA A 618 18.14 -31.78 -4.21
N GLY A 619 18.60 -31.50 -5.44
CA GLY A 619 19.81 -32.12 -6.01
C GLY A 619 21.07 -31.87 -5.18
N ILE A 620 21.28 -30.64 -4.71
CA ILE A 620 22.39 -30.27 -3.79
C ILE A 620 22.25 -31.03 -2.47
N ALA A 621 21.05 -31.06 -1.88
CA ALA A 621 20.81 -31.79 -0.63
C ALA A 621 21.10 -33.29 -0.72
N ALA A 622 20.86 -33.91 -1.89
CA ALA A 622 21.10 -35.33 -2.12
C ALA A 622 22.57 -35.67 -2.45
N THR A 623 23.25 -34.83 -3.24
CA THR A 623 24.58 -35.11 -3.82
C THR A 623 25.74 -34.35 -3.15
N GLY A 624 25.46 -33.37 -2.29
CA GLY A 624 26.44 -32.52 -1.63
C GLY A 624 26.72 -31.21 -2.38
N ASP A 625 27.75 -30.48 -1.91
CA ASP A 625 28.14 -29.17 -2.45
C ASP A 625 28.86 -29.31 -3.80
N ARG A 626 28.08 -29.52 -4.87
CA ARG A 626 28.58 -29.60 -6.25
C ARG A 626 28.54 -28.22 -6.93
N PRO A 627 29.63 -27.81 -7.63
CA PRO A 627 29.69 -26.49 -8.26
C PRO A 627 28.73 -26.31 -9.44
N ASP A 628 28.40 -27.38 -10.17
CA ASP A 628 27.45 -27.35 -11.30
C ASP A 628 26.02 -27.06 -10.82
N LEU A 629 25.58 -27.73 -9.76
CA LEU A 629 24.30 -27.48 -9.11
C LEU A 629 24.28 -26.13 -8.37
N ALA A 630 25.37 -25.73 -7.70
CA ALA A 630 25.45 -24.45 -7.00
C ALA A 630 25.32 -23.25 -7.98
N ALA A 631 26.00 -23.31 -9.12
CA ALA A 631 25.89 -22.29 -10.17
C ALA A 631 24.48 -22.25 -10.79
N ALA A 632 23.88 -23.41 -11.06
CA ALA A 632 22.51 -23.51 -11.56
C ALA A 632 21.47 -23.00 -10.54
N ASN A 633 21.62 -23.30 -9.25
CA ASN A 633 20.74 -22.79 -8.20
C ASN A 633 20.81 -21.26 -8.12
N THR A 634 22.02 -20.68 -8.20
CA THR A 634 22.22 -19.22 -8.23
C THR A 634 21.51 -18.59 -9.44
N ARG A 635 21.57 -19.24 -10.61
CA ARG A 635 20.83 -18.83 -11.82
C ARG A 635 19.31 -18.89 -11.66
N TYR A 636 18.76 -19.98 -11.12
CA TYR A 636 17.31 -20.12 -10.95
C TYR A 636 16.75 -19.21 -9.83
N GLN A 637 17.51 -18.98 -8.74
CA GLN A 637 17.18 -17.99 -7.72
C GLN A 637 17.14 -16.56 -8.29
N LEU A 638 18.11 -16.18 -9.13
CA LEU A 638 18.12 -14.89 -9.83
C LEU A 638 16.89 -14.74 -10.74
N ALA A 639 16.56 -15.75 -11.54
CA ALA A 639 15.36 -15.73 -12.39
C ALA A 639 14.08 -15.63 -11.55
N LEU A 640 13.96 -16.38 -10.46
CA LEU A 640 12.85 -16.30 -9.52
C LEU A 640 12.71 -14.88 -8.94
N ALA A 641 13.81 -14.27 -8.47
CA ALA A 641 13.81 -12.93 -7.91
C ALA A 641 13.40 -11.85 -8.95
N VAL A 642 14.04 -11.83 -10.13
CA VAL A 642 13.74 -10.88 -11.20
C VAL A 642 12.30 -11.04 -11.72
N MET A 643 11.83 -12.26 -11.95
CA MET A 643 10.48 -12.50 -12.46
C MET A 643 9.39 -12.31 -11.40
N THR A 644 9.72 -12.40 -10.10
CA THR A 644 8.83 -12.03 -9.00
C THR A 644 8.71 -10.50 -8.90
N ALA A 645 9.84 -9.77 -8.98
CA ALA A 645 9.83 -8.31 -9.05
C ALA A 645 9.05 -7.79 -10.27
N ALA A 646 9.20 -8.42 -11.44
CA ALA A 646 8.48 -8.04 -12.67
C ALA A 646 6.96 -8.26 -12.61
N LYS A 647 6.49 -9.22 -11.80
CA LYS A 647 5.06 -9.48 -11.54
C LYS A 647 4.53 -8.73 -10.31
N GLY A 648 5.40 -8.05 -9.56
CA GLY A 648 5.11 -7.43 -8.27
C GLY A 648 4.66 -5.96 -8.34
N PRO A 649 4.56 -5.29 -7.17
CA PRO A 649 4.46 -3.84 -7.08
C PRO A 649 5.77 -3.16 -7.53
N ALA A 650 5.77 -1.84 -7.62
CA ALA A 650 6.97 -1.07 -7.94
C ALA A 650 8.08 -1.28 -6.89
N VAL A 651 9.28 -1.66 -7.33
CA VAL A 651 10.48 -1.88 -6.50
C VAL A 651 11.20 -0.55 -6.22
N SER A 652 12.07 -0.50 -5.22
CA SER A 652 12.96 0.66 -5.05
C SER A 652 14.09 0.62 -6.08
N VAL A 653 14.73 1.78 -6.32
CA VAL A 653 15.96 1.84 -7.13
C VAL A 653 17.10 1.04 -6.48
N ALA A 654 17.12 0.90 -5.15
CA ALA A 654 18.12 0.08 -4.46
C ALA A 654 17.91 -1.42 -4.73
N ASP A 655 16.66 -1.91 -4.71
CA ASP A 655 16.34 -3.30 -5.08
C ASP A 655 16.64 -3.56 -6.57
N GLN A 656 16.31 -2.60 -7.44
CA GLN A 656 16.60 -2.68 -8.87
C GLN A 656 18.11 -2.78 -9.15
N GLU A 657 18.94 -2.00 -8.46
CA GLU A 657 20.39 -2.05 -8.58
C GLU A 657 21.00 -3.28 -7.87
N ALA A 658 20.38 -3.79 -6.80
CA ALA A 658 20.77 -5.06 -6.18
C ALA A 658 20.53 -6.26 -7.10
N LEU A 659 19.36 -6.34 -7.75
CA LEU A 659 19.06 -7.35 -8.79
C LEU A 659 20.03 -7.22 -9.99
N ARG A 660 20.37 -5.99 -10.39
CA ARG A 660 21.38 -5.75 -11.42
C ARG A 660 22.75 -6.27 -11.02
N LYS A 661 23.20 -5.97 -9.79
CA LYS A 661 24.49 -6.44 -9.26
C LYS A 661 24.54 -7.98 -9.14
N GLN A 662 23.45 -8.62 -8.76
CA GLN A 662 23.33 -10.09 -8.77
C GLN A 662 23.41 -10.66 -10.19
N LEU A 663 22.71 -10.04 -11.15
CA LEU A 663 22.77 -10.43 -12.56
C LEU A 663 24.16 -10.25 -13.16
N ASP A 664 24.85 -9.15 -12.86
CA ASP A 664 26.20 -8.90 -13.35
C ASP A 664 27.25 -9.78 -12.67
N ALA A 665 27.03 -10.21 -11.41
CA ALA A 665 27.83 -11.25 -10.77
C ALA A 665 27.64 -12.62 -11.46
N VAL A 666 26.40 -13.02 -11.76
CA VAL A 666 26.11 -14.29 -12.48
C VAL A 666 26.68 -14.28 -13.91
N LYS A 667 26.66 -13.14 -14.62
CA LYS A 667 27.36 -12.99 -15.91
C LYS A 667 28.87 -13.20 -15.80
N ALA A 668 29.48 -12.85 -14.66
CA ALA A 668 30.92 -12.99 -14.45
C ALA A 668 31.33 -14.42 -14.04
N THR A 669 30.43 -15.19 -13.40
CA THR A 669 30.72 -16.55 -12.93
C THR A 669 30.19 -17.67 -13.83
N ASP A 670 29.06 -17.49 -14.50
CA ASP A 670 28.40 -18.49 -15.34
C ASP A 670 27.67 -17.86 -16.55
N PRO A 671 28.42 -17.29 -17.52
CA PRO A 671 27.84 -16.58 -18.66
C PRO A 671 27.06 -17.50 -19.62
N ASP A 672 27.57 -18.70 -19.91
CA ASP A 672 26.92 -19.63 -20.83
C ASP A 672 25.69 -20.29 -20.20
N GLY A 673 25.74 -20.64 -18.90
CA GLY A 673 24.57 -21.14 -18.19
C GLY A 673 23.46 -20.10 -18.05
N LEU A 674 23.80 -18.81 -17.98
CA LEU A 674 22.82 -17.71 -18.02
C LEU A 674 22.22 -17.53 -19.42
N LYS A 675 23.03 -17.69 -20.46
CA LYS A 675 22.61 -17.63 -21.87
C LYS A 675 21.68 -18.80 -22.24
N GLU A 676 21.93 -20.00 -21.73
CA GLU A 676 20.99 -21.14 -21.80
C GLU A 676 19.67 -20.83 -21.08
N LEU A 677 19.74 -20.31 -19.86
CA LEU A 677 18.57 -19.96 -19.05
C LEU A 677 17.66 -18.98 -19.80
N GLU A 678 18.21 -17.87 -20.28
CA GLU A 678 17.41 -16.90 -21.05
C GLU A 678 16.88 -17.47 -22.37
N ALA A 679 17.59 -18.41 -23.01
CA ALA A 679 17.08 -19.09 -24.21
C ALA A 679 15.88 -20.00 -23.89
N ALA A 680 15.91 -20.74 -22.79
CA ALA A 680 14.79 -21.55 -22.31
C ALA A 680 13.59 -20.68 -21.91
N MET A 681 13.82 -19.55 -21.22
CA MET A 681 12.73 -18.62 -20.87
C MET A 681 12.15 -17.87 -22.08
N ARG A 682 12.94 -17.67 -23.15
CA ARG A 682 12.47 -17.09 -24.42
C ARG A 682 11.58 -18.07 -25.21
N SER A 683 11.94 -19.35 -25.29
CA SER A 683 11.19 -20.33 -26.10
C SER A 683 9.75 -20.52 -25.62
N SER A 684 9.49 -20.36 -24.32
CA SER A 684 8.16 -20.44 -23.71
C SER A 684 7.40 -19.10 -23.64
N LYS A 685 7.88 -18.04 -24.31
CA LYS A 685 7.35 -16.66 -24.25
C LYS A 685 7.37 -16.03 -22.85
N ALA A 686 7.97 -16.68 -21.86
CA ALA A 686 7.94 -16.26 -20.46
C ALA A 686 8.97 -15.15 -20.12
N LEU A 687 9.96 -14.91 -21.01
CA LEU A 687 10.86 -13.75 -21.01
C LEU A 687 10.62 -12.87 -22.25
N PRO A 688 9.50 -12.11 -22.31
CA PRO A 688 9.12 -11.33 -23.51
C PRO A 688 10.07 -10.17 -23.82
N GLU A 689 10.86 -9.72 -22.83
CA GLU A 689 11.86 -8.65 -22.99
C GLU A 689 13.21 -9.16 -23.53
N GLY A 690 13.32 -10.45 -23.86
CA GLY A 690 14.50 -11.06 -24.49
C GLY A 690 15.69 -11.32 -23.57
N SER A 691 15.88 -10.56 -22.48
CA SER A 691 16.91 -10.82 -21.46
C SER A 691 16.44 -10.43 -20.07
N LEU A 692 17.01 -11.06 -19.04
CA LEU A 692 16.79 -10.67 -17.64
C LEU A 692 17.32 -9.25 -17.37
N ALA A 693 18.35 -8.81 -18.10
CA ALA A 693 18.84 -7.43 -18.07
C ALA A 693 17.79 -6.41 -18.54
N ASN A 694 17.04 -6.75 -19.60
CA ASN A 694 15.96 -5.91 -20.11
C ASN A 694 14.77 -5.89 -19.13
N VAL A 695 14.45 -7.03 -18.49
CA VAL A 695 13.44 -7.06 -17.41
C VAL A 695 13.86 -6.17 -16.24
N VAL A 696 15.09 -6.32 -15.72
CA VAL A 696 15.61 -5.51 -14.59
C VAL A 696 15.60 -4.02 -14.93
N SER A 697 16.03 -3.62 -16.13
CA SER A 697 16.01 -2.19 -16.53
C SER A 697 14.61 -1.61 -16.75
N ARG A 698 13.60 -2.45 -17.03
CA ARG A 698 12.19 -2.05 -17.20
C ARG A 698 11.32 -2.26 -15.95
N LEU A 699 11.88 -2.76 -14.85
CA LEU A 699 11.16 -2.81 -13.57
C LEU A 699 10.64 -1.41 -13.21
N ARG A 700 9.37 -1.35 -12.77
CA ARG A 700 8.75 -0.09 -12.35
C ARG A 700 9.41 0.35 -11.05
N SER A 701 10.33 1.31 -11.11
CA SER A 701 10.95 1.86 -9.90
C SER A 701 10.21 3.08 -9.35
N THR A 702 10.08 3.13 -8.03
CA THR A 702 9.74 4.36 -7.32
C THR A 702 10.97 5.28 -7.29
N PRO A 703 10.85 6.57 -7.66
CA PRO A 703 11.99 7.48 -7.59
C PRO A 703 12.53 7.57 -6.16
N VAL A 704 13.86 7.58 -6.03
CA VAL A 704 14.54 7.84 -4.75
C VAL A 704 14.05 9.20 -4.23
N ALA A 705 13.49 9.21 -3.01
CA ALA A 705 13.14 10.45 -2.35
C ALA A 705 14.42 11.26 -2.09
N ALA A 706 14.39 12.56 -2.37
CA ALA A 706 15.50 13.46 -2.00
C ALA A 706 15.83 13.30 -0.50
N PRO A 707 17.11 13.39 -0.10
CA PRO A 707 17.55 13.03 1.24
C PRO A 707 16.72 13.77 2.29
N ARG A 708 15.89 13.00 3.00
CA ARG A 708 15.05 13.53 4.06
C ARG A 708 15.95 13.88 5.23
N VAL A 709 15.79 15.10 5.76
CA VAL A 709 16.30 15.39 7.10
C VAL A 709 15.58 14.44 8.04
N ASP A 710 16.35 13.55 8.67
CA ASP A 710 15.84 12.55 9.61
C ASP A 710 14.94 13.25 10.66
N PRO A 711 13.66 12.83 10.80
CA PRO A 711 12.70 13.50 11.66
C PRO A 711 13.08 13.43 13.15
N CYS A 712 13.87 12.42 13.54
CA CYS A 712 14.37 12.19 14.89
C CYS A 712 15.77 12.79 15.13
N ALA A 713 16.57 13.01 14.08
CA ALA A 713 17.87 13.68 14.19
C ALA A 713 17.79 15.21 14.42
N ARG A 714 16.59 15.78 14.54
CA ARG A 714 16.40 17.23 14.72
C ARG A 714 16.99 17.68 16.07
N ARG A 715 17.80 18.76 16.02
CA ARG A 715 18.43 19.35 17.22
C ARG A 715 17.38 19.69 18.28
N GLY A 716 17.63 19.28 19.51
CA GLY A 716 16.76 19.55 20.66
C GLY A 716 15.59 18.57 20.85
N LEU A 717 15.53 17.45 20.12
CA LEU A 717 14.57 16.37 20.43
C LEU A 717 15.01 15.46 21.59
N ALA A 718 16.33 15.19 21.73
CA ALA A 718 16.84 14.26 22.74
C ALA A 718 16.45 14.69 24.17
N GLY A 719 15.73 13.83 24.89
CA GLY A 719 15.24 14.06 26.26
C GLY A 719 14.10 15.07 26.38
N SER A 720 13.53 15.55 25.28
CA SER A 720 12.57 16.68 25.28
C SER A 720 11.10 16.30 25.47
N SER A 721 10.78 15.00 25.55
CA SER A 721 9.42 14.40 25.46
C SER A 721 8.63 14.67 24.16
N ARG A 722 9.22 15.37 23.19
CA ARG A 722 8.64 15.62 21.87
C ARG A 722 8.75 14.41 20.96
N GLU A 723 7.72 14.23 20.14
CA GLU A 723 7.61 13.12 19.21
C GLU A 723 8.25 13.40 17.84
N CYS A 724 8.81 12.36 17.24
CA CYS A 724 9.16 12.27 15.83
C CYS A 724 8.44 11.06 15.20
N PHE A 725 8.26 11.09 13.88
CA PHE A 725 7.55 10.06 13.12
C PHE A 725 8.27 9.80 11.81
N ASP A 726 8.62 8.54 11.56
CA ASP A 726 9.05 8.11 10.24
C ASP A 726 7.84 7.93 9.32
N THR A 727 7.97 8.34 8.06
CA THR A 727 6.87 8.35 7.07
C THR A 727 7.25 7.57 5.84
N PHE A 728 6.30 6.83 5.25
CA PHE A 728 6.56 6.01 4.07
C PHE A 728 5.50 6.25 2.97
N SER A 729 5.56 5.44 1.90
CA SER A 729 4.77 5.66 0.69
C SER A 729 3.26 5.61 0.97
N ALA A 730 2.49 6.34 0.15
CA ALA A 730 1.06 6.61 0.33
C ALA A 730 0.66 7.43 1.58
N GLY A 731 1.61 8.02 2.32
CA GLY A 731 1.32 8.98 3.40
C GLY A 731 1.06 8.35 4.77
N ALA A 732 1.32 7.05 4.91
CA ALA A 732 1.35 6.39 6.21
C ALA A 732 2.60 6.79 7.02
N HIS A 733 2.46 6.76 8.34
CA HIS A 733 3.56 6.91 9.30
C HIS A 733 3.77 5.60 10.07
N GLY A 734 4.94 5.47 10.69
CA GLY A 734 5.23 4.47 11.72
C GLY A 734 4.67 4.86 13.10
N PRO A 735 4.97 4.08 14.15
CA PRO A 735 4.62 4.43 15.53
C PRO A 735 5.30 5.74 15.97
N ALA A 736 4.70 6.43 16.94
CA ALA A 736 5.30 7.61 17.55
C ALA A 736 6.63 7.26 18.22
N LEU A 737 7.68 8.05 17.97
CA LEU A 737 9.01 7.90 18.54
C LEU A 737 9.35 9.10 19.44
N VAL A 738 10.06 8.87 20.54
CA VAL A 738 10.74 9.94 21.32
C VAL A 738 12.25 9.69 21.33
N VAL A 739 13.05 10.75 21.40
CA VAL A 739 14.51 10.65 21.25
C VAL A 739 15.20 10.60 22.61
N ILE A 740 16.02 9.56 22.81
CA ILE A 740 16.67 9.21 24.07
C ILE A 740 18.13 9.72 24.09
N PRO A 741 18.54 10.51 25.10
CA PRO A 741 19.93 10.94 25.23
C PRO A 741 20.86 9.75 25.54
N HIS A 742 21.83 9.48 24.66
CA HIS A 742 22.81 8.42 24.86
C HIS A 742 24.21 8.87 24.42
N GLY A 743 25.02 9.34 25.39
CA GLY A 743 26.39 9.79 25.15
C GLY A 743 26.53 10.82 24.03
N ARG A 744 27.20 10.44 22.92
CA ARG A 744 27.35 11.26 21.71
C ARG A 744 26.41 10.88 20.56
N LYS A 745 25.65 9.78 20.67
CA LYS A 745 24.74 9.27 19.63
C LYS A 745 23.40 8.90 20.28
N PRO A 746 22.41 9.81 20.31
CA PRO A 746 21.07 9.48 20.78
C PRO A 746 20.43 8.42 19.86
N PHE A 747 19.44 7.71 20.37
CA PHE A 747 18.58 6.82 19.59
C PHE A 747 17.12 7.23 19.76
N ALA A 748 16.24 6.82 18.85
CA ALA A 748 14.80 6.96 19.02
C ALA A 748 14.21 5.68 19.62
N MET A 749 13.15 5.81 20.42
CA MET A 749 12.42 4.68 21.01
C MET A 749 10.92 4.93 20.86
N THR A 750 10.12 3.88 20.62
CA THR A 750 8.66 4.03 20.47
C THR A 750 8.02 4.55 21.76
N ARG A 751 7.14 5.54 21.65
CA ARG A 751 6.59 6.26 22.81
C ARG A 751 5.86 5.32 23.77
N THR A 752 4.95 4.51 23.24
CA THR A 752 4.23 3.42 23.90
C THR A 752 4.81 2.06 23.48
N GLU A 753 4.28 0.99 24.04
CA GLU A 753 4.30 -0.35 23.45
C GLU A 753 3.73 -0.34 22.03
N ILE A 754 4.20 -1.26 21.19
CA ILE A 754 3.65 -1.47 19.86
C ILE A 754 2.19 -1.91 19.99
N THR A 755 1.26 -1.15 19.43
CA THR A 755 -0.17 -1.40 19.58
C THR A 755 -0.68 -2.46 18.62
N VAL A 756 -1.89 -2.96 18.87
CA VAL A 756 -2.60 -3.84 17.95
C VAL A 756 -2.81 -3.18 16.58
N ALA A 757 -3.05 -1.86 16.53
CA ALA A 757 -3.18 -1.10 15.28
C ALA A 757 -1.85 -1.00 14.49
N ASP A 758 -0.72 -0.84 15.16
CA ASP A 758 0.61 -0.85 14.55
C ASP A 758 0.92 -2.20 13.88
N LEU A 759 0.61 -3.30 14.57
CA LEU A 759 0.76 -4.65 14.01
C LEU A 759 -0.22 -4.93 12.87
N ASP A 760 -1.43 -4.39 12.92
CA ASP A 760 -2.45 -4.55 11.87
C ASP A 760 -2.00 -3.90 10.54
N GLN A 761 -1.17 -2.85 10.58
CA GLN A 761 -0.51 -2.29 9.39
C GLN A 761 0.44 -3.32 8.73
N TYR A 762 1.30 -3.98 9.51
CA TYR A 762 2.16 -5.09 9.06
C TYR A 762 1.34 -6.28 8.56
N CYS A 763 0.31 -6.69 9.30
CA CYS A 763 -0.56 -7.83 8.95
C CYS A 763 -1.26 -7.61 7.60
N ARG A 764 -1.75 -6.40 7.31
CA ARG A 764 -2.28 -6.03 5.98
C ARG A 764 -1.21 -6.12 4.88
N ALA A 765 -0.01 -5.60 5.14
CA ALA A 765 1.06 -5.54 4.14
C ALA A 765 1.62 -6.93 3.78
N THR A 766 1.81 -7.80 4.78
CA THR A 766 2.41 -9.14 4.63
C THR A 766 1.41 -10.27 4.47
N ARG A 767 0.13 -10.02 4.76
CA ARG A 767 -0.98 -11.00 4.82
C ARG A 767 -0.84 -12.07 5.92
N THR A 768 0.12 -11.97 6.85
CA THR A 768 0.29 -12.94 7.95
C THR A 768 -0.58 -12.61 9.17
N CYS A 769 -1.91 -12.70 9.01
CA CYS A 769 -2.89 -12.33 10.04
C CYS A 769 -3.19 -13.47 11.03
N ALA A 770 -2.36 -13.63 12.07
CA ALA A 770 -2.51 -14.72 13.05
C ALA A 770 -2.82 -14.29 14.51
N ILE A 771 -2.24 -13.19 15.01
CA ILE A 771 -2.06 -13.01 16.47
C ILE A 771 -3.08 -12.05 17.13
N THR A 772 -3.71 -11.13 16.36
CA THR A 772 -4.44 -9.98 16.92
C THR A 772 -5.97 -10.17 17.10
N ARG A 773 -6.54 -11.36 16.86
CA ARG A 773 -8.00 -11.56 16.97
C ARG A 773 -8.52 -11.35 18.40
N GLY A 774 -9.29 -10.28 18.61
CA GLY A 774 -9.99 -10.00 19.87
C GLY A 774 -9.27 -9.05 20.82
N GLN A 775 -8.14 -8.44 20.44
CA GLN A 775 -7.50 -7.36 21.20
C GLN A 775 -7.98 -5.98 20.69
N VAL A 776 -8.01 -4.96 21.56
CA VAL A 776 -8.48 -3.61 21.20
C VAL A 776 -7.39 -2.89 20.38
N PRO A 777 -7.69 -2.22 19.24
CA PRO A 777 -6.67 -1.61 18.37
C PRO A 777 -5.70 -0.65 19.07
N THR A 778 -6.16 0.10 20.07
CA THR A 778 -5.37 1.09 20.82
C THR A 778 -4.64 0.52 22.04
N GLN A 779 -4.77 -0.78 22.33
CA GLN A 779 -4.03 -1.43 23.41
C GLN A 779 -2.68 -1.97 22.91
N PRO A 780 -1.68 -2.07 23.81
CA PRO A 780 -0.44 -2.80 23.58
C PRO A 780 -0.67 -4.24 23.11
N ALA A 781 0.08 -4.65 22.08
CA ALA A 781 0.00 -5.99 21.52
C ALA A 781 0.71 -7.00 22.42
N ARG A 782 -0.06 -7.91 23.02
CA ARG A 782 0.40 -8.95 23.97
C ARG A 782 0.27 -10.36 23.40
N SER A 783 0.97 -11.32 23.98
CA SER A 783 1.14 -12.69 23.45
C SER A 783 1.90 -12.73 22.12
N ILE A 784 2.87 -11.84 21.94
CA ILE A 784 3.68 -11.75 20.72
C ILE A 784 5.00 -12.49 20.94
N PRO A 785 5.29 -13.61 20.23
CA PRO A 785 6.58 -14.27 20.32
C PRO A 785 7.67 -13.41 19.67
N VAL A 786 8.89 -13.45 20.21
CA VAL A 786 9.98 -12.53 19.80
C VAL A 786 10.32 -12.64 18.31
N ALA A 787 10.15 -13.82 17.70
CA ALA A 787 10.37 -14.05 16.27
C ALA A 787 9.37 -13.27 15.39
N PHE A 788 8.18 -12.94 15.91
CA PHE A 788 7.24 -12.03 15.24
C PHE A 788 7.67 -10.57 15.43
N ALA A 789 8.05 -10.17 16.64
CA ALA A 789 8.54 -8.81 16.93
C ALA A 789 9.76 -8.45 16.06
N ARG A 790 10.72 -9.36 15.90
CA ARG A 790 11.89 -9.19 15.01
C ARG A 790 11.50 -9.07 13.53
N ARG A 791 10.48 -9.81 13.04
CA ARG A 791 9.96 -9.65 11.67
C ARG A 791 9.23 -8.32 11.46
N TYR A 792 8.48 -7.87 12.46
CA TYR A 792 7.84 -6.56 12.43
C TYR A 792 8.88 -5.43 12.37
N ALA A 793 9.93 -5.50 13.21
CA ALA A 793 11.05 -4.55 13.18
C ALA A 793 11.78 -4.53 11.83
N ALA A 794 12.08 -5.71 11.25
CA ALA A 794 12.72 -5.82 9.94
C ALA A 794 11.86 -5.24 8.80
N TRP A 795 10.55 -5.50 8.81
CA TRP A 795 9.62 -4.89 7.85
C TRP A 795 9.50 -3.38 8.05
N LEU A 796 9.40 -2.90 9.29
CA LEU A 796 9.32 -1.48 9.60
C LEU A 796 10.61 -0.76 9.16
N SER A 797 11.76 -1.42 9.28
CA SER A 797 13.03 -0.94 8.74
C SER A 797 12.99 -0.82 7.21
N GLN A 798 12.51 -1.87 6.53
CA GLN A 798 12.40 -1.91 5.07
C GLN A 798 11.48 -0.81 4.52
N VAL A 799 10.33 -0.53 5.14
CA VAL A 799 9.38 0.49 4.64
C VAL A 799 9.79 1.91 5.02
N SER A 800 10.41 2.12 6.19
CA SER A 800 10.83 3.44 6.67
C SER A 800 12.17 3.92 6.10
N SER A 801 13.04 2.99 5.70
CA SER A 801 14.46 3.21 5.36
C SER A 801 15.37 3.57 6.55
N TYR A 802 14.97 3.30 7.79
CA TYR A 802 15.82 3.43 8.99
C TYR A 802 15.98 2.08 9.71
N SER A 803 17.03 1.92 10.53
CA SER A 803 17.23 0.70 11.32
C SER A 803 16.29 0.66 12.52
N TYR A 804 15.40 -0.35 12.58
CA TYR A 804 14.52 -0.65 13.73
C TYR A 804 14.86 -2.03 14.31
N ARG A 805 14.92 -2.11 15.64
CA ARG A 805 15.30 -3.32 16.40
C ARG A 805 14.66 -3.35 17.79
N LEU A 806 14.75 -4.48 18.48
CA LEU A 806 14.46 -4.54 19.91
C LEU A 806 15.55 -3.76 20.69
N PRO A 807 15.21 -3.16 21.84
CA PRO A 807 16.20 -2.53 22.72
C PRO A 807 17.20 -3.55 23.29
N THR A 808 18.41 -3.08 23.62
CA THR A 808 19.29 -3.82 24.52
C THR A 808 18.84 -3.66 25.98
N ASP A 809 19.33 -4.54 26.86
CA ASP A 809 19.13 -4.47 28.31
C ASP A 809 19.50 -3.08 28.87
N ASP A 810 20.61 -2.52 28.42
CA ASP A 810 21.14 -1.21 28.85
C ASP A 810 20.35 -0.03 28.26
N GLU A 811 19.97 -0.09 26.98
CA GLU A 811 19.17 0.94 26.32
C GLU A 811 17.78 1.08 26.97
N TRP A 812 17.15 -0.06 27.29
CA TRP A 812 15.86 -0.07 27.98
C TRP A 812 15.99 0.52 29.39
N MET A 813 17.01 0.11 30.16
CA MET A 813 17.26 0.64 31.51
C MET A 813 17.57 2.13 31.53
N LEU A 814 18.35 2.62 30.56
CA LEU A 814 18.63 4.04 30.37
C LEU A 814 17.34 4.82 30.07
N ALA A 815 16.55 4.33 29.11
CA ALA A 815 15.30 4.94 28.68
C ALA A 815 14.26 5.00 29.83
N ALA A 816 14.12 3.92 30.60
CA ALA A 816 13.18 3.81 31.71
C ALA A 816 13.48 4.83 32.83
N ARG A 817 14.74 4.90 33.28
CA ARG A 817 15.19 5.78 34.38
C ARG A 817 15.15 7.28 34.05
N ALA A 818 15.09 7.64 32.77
CA ALA A 818 15.09 9.03 32.26
C ALA A 818 16.21 9.94 32.81
N GLY A 819 17.34 9.37 33.22
CA GLY A 819 18.46 10.10 33.82
C GLY A 819 18.23 10.60 35.27
N SER A 820 17.15 10.20 35.93
CA SER A 820 16.80 10.63 37.29
C SER A 820 16.38 9.49 38.23
N ASP A 821 16.80 8.26 37.93
CA ASP A 821 16.36 7.01 38.60
C ASP A 821 14.83 6.96 38.81
N TRP A 822 14.09 7.37 37.78
CA TRP A 822 12.63 7.40 37.78
C TRP A 822 12.08 5.97 37.94
N ASP A 823 11.24 5.77 38.95
CA ASP A 823 10.46 4.55 39.15
C ASP A 823 9.06 4.94 39.68
N SER A 824 8.00 4.46 39.05
CA SER A 824 6.66 5.03 39.22
C SER A 824 5.79 4.25 40.19
N LYS A 825 5.56 4.83 41.37
CA LYS A 825 4.59 4.34 42.35
C LYS A 825 3.13 4.44 41.89
N ASP A 826 2.88 5.14 40.77
CA ASP A 826 1.58 5.29 40.13
C ASP A 826 1.34 4.27 38.99
N ALA A 827 2.31 3.39 38.69
CA ALA A 827 2.23 2.40 37.62
C ALA A 827 1.12 1.37 37.82
N THR A 828 0.49 0.94 36.71
CA THR A 828 -0.78 0.20 36.67
C THR A 828 -0.66 -1.32 36.87
N CYS A 829 0.27 -1.77 37.72
CA CYS A 829 0.46 -3.19 38.00
C CYS A 829 -0.64 -3.78 38.91
N GLY A 830 -1.69 -4.32 38.29
CA GLY A 830 -2.48 -5.45 38.78
C GLY A 830 -3.27 -5.33 40.08
N THR A 831 -3.29 -4.17 40.73
CA THR A 831 -3.98 -3.97 42.01
C THR A 831 -5.29 -3.21 41.85
N ALA A 832 -6.41 -3.93 41.93
CA ALA A 832 -7.69 -3.33 42.26
C ALA A 832 -7.77 -3.16 43.79
N SER A 833 -7.91 -1.91 44.25
CA SER A 833 -8.19 -1.63 45.66
C SER A 833 -9.67 -1.94 45.94
N THR A 834 -9.93 -3.01 46.69
CA THR A 834 -11.22 -3.12 47.37
C THR A 834 -11.24 -2.16 48.56
N GLY A 835 -12.36 -1.48 48.81
CA GLY A 835 -12.51 -0.44 49.84
C GLY A 835 -12.33 -0.91 51.30
N LEU A 836 -11.83 -2.13 51.50
CA LEU A 836 -11.47 -2.75 52.78
C LEU A 836 -9.94 -2.96 52.90
N GLY A 837 -9.13 -2.34 52.02
CA GLY A 837 -7.67 -2.42 52.06
C GLY A 837 -7.09 -3.75 51.59
N ARG A 838 -7.90 -4.63 50.98
CA ARG A 838 -7.47 -5.95 50.51
C ARG A 838 -7.19 -5.90 49.01
N PHE A 839 -5.93 -6.09 48.63
CA PHE A 839 -5.50 -6.15 47.24
C PHE A 839 -6.09 -7.38 46.53
N VAL A 840 -6.65 -7.17 45.34
CA VAL A 840 -7.12 -8.23 44.44
C VAL A 840 -6.42 -8.07 43.10
N ARG A 841 -5.94 -9.18 42.52
CA ARG A 841 -5.40 -9.19 41.15
C ARG A 841 -6.49 -8.78 40.17
N GLY A 842 -6.27 -7.71 39.42
CA GLY A 842 -7.05 -7.40 38.23
C GLY A 842 -6.65 -8.32 37.07
N ASP A 843 -7.63 -8.94 36.41
CA ASP A 843 -7.43 -9.59 35.09
C ASP A 843 -7.71 -8.61 33.92
N GLU A 844 -8.14 -7.38 34.23
CA GLU A 844 -8.45 -6.31 33.27
C GLU A 844 -7.36 -5.22 33.22
N TRP A 845 -7.26 -4.58 32.05
CA TRP A 845 -6.34 -3.46 31.80
C TRP A 845 -6.91 -2.15 32.35
N SER A 846 -6.18 -1.46 33.23
CA SER A 846 -6.59 -0.15 33.74
C SER A 846 -5.98 1.01 32.93
N SER A 847 -6.72 2.12 32.80
CA SER A 847 -6.47 3.16 31.79
C SER A 847 -5.55 4.32 32.22
N LYS A 848 -4.90 4.22 33.39
CA LYS A 848 -4.05 5.31 33.92
C LYS A 848 -2.60 5.18 33.43
N SER A 849 -2.38 5.49 32.15
CA SER A 849 -1.03 5.53 31.58
C SER A 849 -0.13 6.57 32.26
N VAL A 850 1.11 6.19 32.55
CA VAL A 850 2.10 7.02 33.23
C VAL A 850 3.25 7.37 32.29
N THR A 851 3.65 8.64 32.23
CA THR A 851 4.73 9.12 31.34
C THR A 851 5.97 9.49 32.14
N ASN A 852 7.15 9.07 31.69
CA ASN A 852 8.44 9.43 32.30
C ASN A 852 8.99 10.77 31.77
N PRO A 853 10.03 11.38 32.39
CA PRO A 853 10.57 12.68 32.00
C PRO A 853 11.03 12.82 30.53
N TRP A 854 11.30 11.72 29.81
CA TRP A 854 11.67 11.74 28.39
C TRP A 854 10.50 11.47 27.44
N GLY A 855 9.26 11.42 27.96
CA GLY A 855 8.03 11.24 27.17
C GLY A 855 7.64 9.79 26.92
N LEU A 856 8.42 8.83 27.43
CA LEU A 856 8.11 7.40 27.30
C LEU A 856 6.93 7.06 28.21
N VAL A 857 5.97 6.30 27.68
CA VAL A 857 4.76 5.87 28.37
C VAL A 857 4.93 4.45 28.90
N ASP A 858 4.37 4.20 30.10
CA ASP A 858 4.15 2.91 30.74
C ASP A 858 5.36 1.97 30.92
N MET A 859 6.60 2.50 30.90
CA MET A 859 7.88 1.79 31.17
C MET A 859 7.91 0.83 32.39
N VAL A 860 6.98 0.94 33.33
CA VAL A 860 6.90 0.17 34.59
C VAL A 860 5.51 -0.46 34.78
N GLY A 861 4.58 -0.26 33.84
CA GLY A 861 3.22 -0.77 33.89
C GLY A 861 2.81 -1.37 32.57
N GLY A 862 1.51 -1.56 32.36
CA GLY A 862 1.01 -2.04 31.08
C GLY A 862 1.36 -3.52 30.81
N ILE A 863 2.37 -3.80 29.98
CA ILE A 863 2.89 -5.16 29.72
C ILE A 863 4.42 -5.25 29.84
N TRP A 864 4.91 -6.46 30.09
CA TRP A 864 6.34 -6.78 30.01
C TRP A 864 6.86 -6.56 28.58
N GLU A 865 8.09 -6.07 28.44
CA GLU A 865 8.70 -5.77 27.13
C GLU A 865 9.89 -6.67 26.80
N TRP A 866 9.94 -7.22 25.58
CA TRP A 866 11.12 -7.91 25.02
C TRP A 866 12.36 -7.01 24.95
N THR A 867 13.45 -7.42 25.61
CA THR A 867 14.79 -6.82 25.50
C THR A 867 15.84 -7.86 25.05
N THR A 868 17.04 -7.39 24.72
CA THR A 868 18.16 -8.26 24.28
C THR A 868 19.41 -8.05 25.13
N LYS A 869 20.06 -9.15 25.54
CA LYS A 869 21.24 -9.13 26.41
C LYS A 869 22.39 -9.89 25.73
N GLY A 870 23.01 -9.24 24.76
CA GLY A 870 23.96 -9.90 23.85
C GLY A 870 23.22 -10.88 22.94
N ALA A 871 23.50 -12.17 23.07
CA ALA A 871 22.77 -13.22 22.37
C ALA A 871 21.45 -13.60 23.08
N ASP A 872 21.39 -13.41 24.39
CA ASP A 872 20.29 -13.88 25.24
C ASP A 872 19.07 -12.93 25.20
N LEU A 873 17.92 -13.46 25.61
CA LEU A 873 16.67 -12.72 25.72
C LEU A 873 16.28 -12.51 27.18
N ALA A 874 15.74 -11.33 27.45
CA ALA A 874 15.07 -11.01 28.70
C ALA A 874 13.78 -10.25 28.40
N VAL A 875 12.94 -10.11 29.42
CA VAL A 875 11.85 -9.14 29.44
C VAL A 875 12.00 -8.21 30.64
N ARG A 876 11.50 -6.97 30.53
CA ARG A 876 11.62 -5.92 31.55
C ARG A 876 10.31 -5.18 31.82
N GLY A 877 10.29 -4.43 32.92
CA GLY A 877 9.18 -3.58 33.34
C GLY A 877 8.24 -4.31 34.29
N GLY A 878 6.95 -4.29 34.00
CA GLY A 878 5.93 -5.02 34.73
C GLY A 878 4.63 -5.04 33.94
N SER A 879 3.71 -5.96 34.26
CA SER A 879 2.40 -6.01 33.58
C SER A 879 1.25 -5.63 34.50
N TYR A 880 0.08 -5.40 33.90
CA TYR A 880 -1.21 -5.33 34.58
C TYR A 880 -1.57 -6.61 35.37
N ARG A 881 -0.73 -7.67 35.37
CA ARG A 881 -0.87 -8.88 36.20
C ARG A 881 0.29 -9.07 37.19
N SER A 882 1.36 -8.28 37.09
CA SER A 882 2.39 -8.18 38.11
C SER A 882 1.80 -7.69 39.43
N GLY A 883 2.31 -8.20 40.55
CA GLY A 883 2.06 -7.58 41.86
C GLY A 883 2.91 -6.32 42.05
N PRO A 884 2.61 -5.47 43.04
CA PRO A 884 3.38 -4.24 43.31
C PRO A 884 4.89 -4.48 43.46
N ASP A 885 5.28 -5.56 44.13
CA ASP A 885 6.69 -5.91 44.39
C ASP A 885 7.48 -6.31 43.13
N ALA A 886 6.77 -6.57 42.02
CA ALA A 886 7.34 -6.88 40.70
C ALA A 886 7.13 -5.73 39.70
N CYS A 887 6.74 -4.55 40.17
CA CYS A 887 6.42 -3.36 39.39
C CYS A 887 7.52 -2.30 39.57
N SER A 888 8.67 -2.51 38.94
CA SER A 888 9.83 -1.59 39.01
C SER A 888 10.60 -1.57 37.70
N VAL A 889 11.26 -0.45 37.38
CA VAL A 889 12.30 -0.39 36.32
C VAL A 889 13.35 -1.51 36.48
N THR A 890 13.65 -1.92 37.70
CA THR A 890 14.68 -2.94 37.98
C THR A 890 14.25 -4.37 37.63
N SER A 891 12.94 -4.64 37.54
CA SER A 891 12.39 -5.97 37.33
C SER A 891 12.75 -6.55 35.96
N MET A 892 13.11 -7.83 35.94
CA MET A 892 13.36 -8.62 34.72
C MET A 892 13.17 -10.11 34.95
N HIS A 893 12.86 -10.86 33.89
CA HIS A 893 13.06 -12.32 33.84
C HIS A 893 13.66 -12.76 32.50
N ALA A 894 14.30 -13.93 32.50
CA ALA A 894 14.81 -14.57 31.29
C ALA A 894 13.70 -15.38 30.60
N SER A 895 13.76 -15.49 29.27
CA SER A 895 12.73 -16.16 28.47
C SER A 895 13.31 -16.77 27.19
N ASP A 896 12.63 -17.79 26.66
CA ASP A 896 13.01 -18.50 25.42
C ASP A 896 12.53 -17.79 24.14
N GLY A 897 11.75 -16.70 24.27
CA GLY A 897 11.19 -15.96 23.14
C GLY A 897 9.86 -16.50 22.61
N SER A 898 9.25 -17.47 23.30
CA SER A 898 7.88 -17.96 23.03
C SER A 898 6.81 -16.91 23.37
N ALA A 899 5.53 -17.22 23.18
CA ALA A 899 4.44 -16.24 23.31
C ALA A 899 3.87 -16.18 24.75
N GLU A 900 4.42 -15.30 25.58
CA GLU A 900 3.96 -15.06 26.96
C GLU A 900 2.71 -14.14 27.01
N ARG A 901 1.70 -14.49 27.84
CA ARG A 901 0.33 -13.92 27.85
C ARG A 901 0.26 -12.39 27.97
N ASP A 902 1.22 -11.81 28.67
CA ASP A 902 1.31 -10.40 29.05
C ASP A 902 2.71 -9.82 28.79
N VAL A 903 3.39 -10.38 27.78
CA VAL A 903 4.58 -9.79 27.15
C VAL A 903 4.23 -9.25 25.76
N GLY A 904 4.77 -8.08 25.46
CA GLY A 904 4.82 -7.44 24.15
C GLY A 904 6.19 -6.81 23.92
N PHE A 905 6.27 -5.68 23.21
CA PHE A 905 7.56 -5.05 22.91
C PHE A 905 7.45 -3.59 22.51
N ARG A 906 8.62 -2.95 22.56
CA ARG A 906 8.93 -1.64 21.99
C ARG A 906 10.13 -1.76 21.07
N LEU A 907 10.32 -0.74 20.23
CA LEU A 907 11.43 -0.71 19.28
C LEU A 907 12.34 0.47 19.55
N VAL A 908 13.64 0.21 19.44
CA VAL A 908 14.67 1.22 19.23
C VAL A 908 14.83 1.41 17.73
N ARG A 909 15.00 2.67 17.33
CA ARG A 909 15.23 3.12 15.96
C ARG A 909 16.50 3.96 15.97
N ASP A 910 17.52 3.51 15.25
CA ASP A 910 18.86 4.12 15.30
C ASP A 910 18.86 5.51 14.60
N ILE A 911 19.73 6.42 15.04
CA ILE A 911 19.91 7.76 14.45
C ILE A 911 21.36 7.87 13.94
N GLU A 912 21.51 8.24 12.67
CA GLU A 912 22.79 8.21 11.92
C GLU A 912 23.76 9.36 12.27
#